data_AF-A0AA85EPR1-F1
#
_entry.id   AF-A0AA85EPR1-F1
#
_cell.length_a   1.000
_cell.length_b   1.000
_cell.length_c   1.000
_cell.angle_alpha   90.00
_cell.angle_beta   90.00
_cell.angle_gamma   90.00
#
_symmetry.space_group_name_H-M   'P 1'
#
loop_
_entity.id
_entity.type
_entity.pdbx_description
1 polymer ?
#
loop_
_entity_poly.entity_id
_entity_poly.type
_entity_poly.pdbx_seq_one_letter_code
_entity_poly.pdbx_strand_id
1 'polypeptide(L)'
;MRVAFSTVLFLCVSLDIAVCNSEVDDDSSTRTTLQLRDSVEFSYSISNFFLDLIRGQKPPTAVLETLVNIQTSHHSRLAYRSIEPVVTTYLGYGICLVVGLLFAIFMPLIGIVFFCARCCGKCGGRVQFVDSKHDPCKRVVYTICLVLIVTFQLAAVVLAFINHHLFHEALASRDPRIGAFSQANLSLIEFEEALKDMIQMAKNTSSTDLSKQKERFMRIIDDGLVSFEEDFTKLSQANNVSDAISGFQTSARAFLPGSEAIAQISYFNHTLHGVISELPTIRQRLTDTLNTGCPIDKIIECRELMELANDQLKVRVPPNVFQIEEVISISNQIQRHLPDVDYLNDFNKTISNLAVNVKRSISDDLDRAWNDLAQSPKTREKLASVFEHIMVNVSTTLKFIRDRISLEINEEINDHYLRAVEYVLYGGVALLCIPILIFLILYLGLCFGTCGDRPYEEAGLCNRGVGANFLLAGVGFMFLFSTILMVSCIVPFLFGGTLQTEVCRYLTGRYPDGPRKMDQYVFESLKSIFYAVEGSLSDSSKSRTFYVDKNELDAIRPTLDIIRLNLSDAILTRCENEPFVEAISTGEFVSPVLSEAIDGILQGLIESFKKMDLESPFRRTIQSCLAAFERLKFLSVVDIREAIKEVNNPLTFIDNLDEFVSRLKALNMNSLTPHIQALVNGPVKLDATRGNIYTLFMRFNSIPDQMNHAVINLNKYNQTLSTSVQSSMNRGVNKLRPLLTKELQLAVIATWHDIPCQSLRLAAKRGVDSVCYTFLMPFNAFWTGLGFTLLLFIPAIIFAVKLAGLYRKTEKYSRDYEEPDYISYHGFYMRPPTDYQDNSHKMSIQWI
;
A
#
# COMPACT_ATOMS: atom_id res chain seq x y z
N MET A 1 60.79 -17.42 -11.09
CA MET A 1 60.20 -18.09 -12.27
C MET A 1 60.14 -19.60 -12.10
N ARG A 2 61.26 -20.32 -11.89
CA ARG A 2 61.23 -21.77 -11.53
C ARG A 2 60.45 -22.08 -10.24
N VAL A 3 60.55 -21.23 -9.22
CA VAL A 3 59.78 -21.39 -7.98
C VAL A 3 58.29 -21.25 -8.24
N ALA A 4 57.81 -20.13 -8.80
CA ALA A 4 56.39 -19.92 -9.12
C ALA A 4 55.79 -20.96 -10.08
N PHE A 5 56.55 -21.42 -11.09
CA PHE A 5 56.10 -22.49 -11.99
C PHE A 5 56.04 -23.84 -11.27
N SER A 6 57.00 -24.11 -10.39
CA SER A 6 56.98 -25.31 -9.54
C SER A 6 55.87 -25.23 -8.51
N THR A 7 55.58 -24.10 -7.86
CA THR A 7 54.50 -24.00 -6.87
C THR A 7 53.13 -24.15 -7.50
N VAL A 8 52.90 -23.59 -8.69
CA VAL A 8 51.62 -23.70 -9.40
C VAL A 8 51.40 -25.10 -9.98
N LEU A 9 52.45 -25.73 -10.54
CA LEU A 9 52.37 -27.10 -11.03
C LEU A 9 52.24 -28.11 -9.87
N PHE A 10 52.92 -27.87 -8.74
CA PHE A 10 52.79 -28.69 -7.53
C PHE A 10 51.42 -28.50 -6.88
N LEU A 11 50.82 -27.30 -6.91
CA LEU A 11 49.44 -27.07 -6.45
C LEU A 11 48.40 -27.76 -7.35
N CYS A 12 48.57 -27.73 -8.67
CA CYS A 12 47.68 -28.45 -9.60
C CYS A 12 47.80 -29.98 -9.45
N VAL A 13 49.02 -30.52 -9.38
CA VAL A 13 49.25 -31.96 -9.24
C VAL A 13 48.90 -32.47 -7.83
N SER A 14 49.08 -31.66 -6.78
CA SER A 14 48.63 -32.03 -5.43
C SER A 14 47.10 -31.98 -5.28
N LEU A 15 46.40 -31.13 -6.05
CA LEU A 15 44.94 -31.14 -6.11
C LEU A 15 44.42 -32.41 -6.79
N ASP A 16 45.02 -32.83 -7.92
CA ASP A 16 44.62 -34.05 -8.63
C ASP A 16 44.86 -35.32 -7.78
N ILE A 17 45.93 -35.37 -6.97
CA ILE A 17 46.24 -36.53 -6.11
C ILE A 17 45.37 -36.57 -4.85
N ALA A 18 44.95 -35.41 -4.31
CA ALA A 18 44.04 -35.35 -3.17
C ALA A 18 42.58 -35.67 -3.54
N VAL A 19 42.18 -35.36 -4.78
CA VAL A 19 40.81 -35.61 -5.30
C VAL A 19 40.58 -37.07 -5.68
N CYS A 20 41.62 -37.85 -5.98
CA CYS A 20 41.47 -39.24 -6.43
C CYS A 20 41.64 -40.33 -5.35
N ASN A 21 41.95 -39.98 -4.09
CA ASN A 21 42.19 -40.99 -3.06
C ASN A 21 41.57 -40.57 -1.72
N SER A 22 40.32 -40.95 -1.48
CA SER A 22 39.72 -40.76 -0.16
C SER A 22 38.52 -41.70 0.07
N GLU A 23 38.77 -42.89 0.62
CA GLU A 23 37.84 -43.42 1.63
C GLU A 23 37.96 -42.49 2.84
N VAL A 24 37.13 -41.47 2.92
CA VAL A 24 37.17 -40.45 3.98
C VAL A 24 35.77 -40.20 4.53
N ASP A 25 35.68 -40.15 5.86
CA ASP A 25 34.49 -39.79 6.62
C ASP A 25 33.76 -38.56 6.05
N ASP A 26 32.44 -38.68 5.90
CA ASP A 26 31.55 -37.67 5.29
C ASP A 26 31.70 -36.25 5.91
N ASP A 27 31.99 -36.16 7.22
CA ASP A 27 32.17 -34.87 7.92
C ASP A 27 33.52 -34.19 7.61
N SER A 28 34.56 -34.97 7.29
CA SER A 28 35.87 -34.45 6.85
C SER A 28 35.78 -33.89 5.42
N SER A 29 35.06 -34.60 4.54
CA SER A 29 34.77 -34.14 3.17
C SER A 29 33.99 -32.81 3.19
N THR A 30 32.93 -32.75 4.00
CA THR A 30 32.08 -31.55 4.15
C THR A 30 32.89 -30.32 4.60
N ARG A 31 33.74 -30.47 5.63
CA ARG A 31 34.58 -29.35 6.12
C ARG A 31 35.55 -28.84 5.06
N THR A 32 36.12 -29.74 4.27
CA THR A 32 37.05 -29.40 3.20
C THR A 32 36.36 -28.59 2.11
N THR A 33 35.16 -29.00 1.69
CA THR A 33 34.35 -28.28 0.70
C THR A 33 33.89 -26.91 1.20
N LEU A 34 33.54 -26.78 2.48
CA LEU A 34 33.21 -25.49 3.09
C LEU A 34 34.43 -24.54 3.11
N GLN A 35 35.60 -25.03 3.53
CA GLN A 35 36.84 -24.23 3.47
C GLN A 35 37.19 -23.82 2.03
N LEU A 36 36.95 -24.69 1.05
CA LEU A 36 37.17 -24.39 -0.35
C LEU A 36 36.20 -23.29 -0.83
N ARG A 37 34.91 -23.36 -0.46
CA ARG A 37 33.90 -22.33 -0.75
C ARG A 37 34.32 -20.96 -0.18
N ASP A 38 34.79 -20.93 1.07
CA ASP A 38 35.25 -19.69 1.72
C ASP A 38 36.50 -19.12 1.01
N SER A 39 37.41 -19.98 0.55
CA SER A 39 38.63 -19.55 -0.14
C SER A 39 38.39 -18.84 -1.48
N VAL A 40 37.24 -19.07 -2.12
CA VAL A 40 36.89 -18.48 -3.43
C VAL A 40 35.79 -17.42 -3.34
N GLU A 41 35.44 -16.95 -2.14
CA GLU A 41 34.39 -15.94 -1.92
C GLU A 41 34.63 -14.66 -2.74
N PHE A 42 35.90 -14.27 -2.90
CA PHE A 42 36.26 -13.12 -3.74
C PHE A 42 35.81 -13.26 -5.20
N SER A 43 35.75 -14.50 -5.73
CA SER A 43 35.27 -14.79 -7.09
C SER A 43 33.77 -14.53 -7.22
N TYR A 44 33.00 -14.82 -6.17
CA TYR A 44 31.57 -14.48 -6.10
C TYR A 44 31.36 -12.97 -6.08
N SER A 45 32.19 -12.26 -5.32
CA SER A 45 32.17 -10.79 -5.27
C SER A 45 32.45 -10.17 -6.65
N ILE A 46 33.47 -10.65 -7.37
CA ILE A 46 33.77 -10.20 -8.75
C ILE A 46 32.59 -10.43 -9.69
N SER A 47 31.98 -11.61 -9.62
CA SER A 47 30.85 -11.99 -10.47
C SER A 47 29.63 -11.09 -10.19
N ASN A 48 29.29 -10.90 -8.91
CA ASN A 48 28.20 -10.03 -8.50
C ASN A 48 28.45 -8.56 -8.87
N PHE A 49 29.67 -8.06 -8.68
CA PHE A 49 30.05 -6.70 -9.07
C PHE A 49 29.86 -6.47 -10.56
N PHE A 50 30.29 -7.42 -11.40
CA PHE A 50 30.08 -7.34 -12.84
C PHE A 50 28.59 -7.36 -13.21
N LEU A 51 27.80 -8.25 -12.60
CA LEU A 51 26.36 -8.35 -12.85
C LEU A 51 25.60 -7.08 -12.42
N ASP A 52 25.96 -6.51 -11.28
CA ASP A 52 25.38 -5.25 -10.80
C ASP A 52 25.77 -4.07 -11.69
N LEU A 53 26.99 -4.07 -12.24
CA LEU A 53 27.48 -3.06 -13.19
C LEU A 53 26.69 -3.09 -14.51
N ILE A 54 26.48 -4.28 -15.11
CA ILE A 54 25.78 -4.39 -16.39
C ILE A 54 24.26 -4.17 -16.26
N ARG A 55 23.68 -4.47 -15.10
CA ARG A 55 22.24 -4.29 -14.87
C ARG A 55 21.88 -2.85 -14.47
N GLY A 56 22.74 -2.18 -13.72
CA GLY A 56 22.48 -0.85 -13.16
C GLY A 56 21.47 -0.85 -12.00
N GLN A 57 20.92 0.32 -11.65
CA GLN A 57 20.00 0.50 -10.51
C GLN A 57 18.52 0.69 -10.89
N LYS A 58 18.16 0.56 -12.18
CA LYS A 58 16.79 0.78 -12.66
C LYS A 58 15.85 -0.37 -12.25
N PRO A 59 14.61 -0.07 -11.79
CA PRO A 59 13.65 -1.08 -11.37
C PRO A 59 13.15 -1.96 -12.55
N PRO A 60 12.71 -3.21 -12.27
CA PRO A 60 12.32 -4.20 -13.28
C PRO A 60 10.92 -3.96 -13.89
N THR A 61 10.11 -3.06 -13.32
CA THR A 61 8.72 -2.75 -13.75
C THR A 61 8.59 -2.37 -15.23
N ALA A 62 9.66 -1.82 -15.81
CA ALA A 62 9.77 -1.46 -17.22
C ALA A 62 9.46 -2.61 -18.20
N VAL A 63 9.74 -3.87 -17.84
CA VAL A 63 9.68 -5.03 -18.75
C VAL A 63 8.24 -5.48 -19.01
N LEU A 64 7.43 -5.48 -17.96
CA LEU A 64 6.09 -6.05 -18.03
C LEU A 64 5.02 -5.00 -18.37
N GLU A 65 5.19 -3.75 -17.93
CA GLU A 65 4.41 -2.63 -18.48
C GLU A 65 4.49 -2.63 -20.00
N THR A 66 5.67 -2.98 -20.53
CA THR A 66 5.90 -3.12 -21.96
C THR A 66 5.18 -4.31 -22.59
N LEU A 67 5.30 -5.50 -21.99
CA LEU A 67 4.63 -6.71 -22.50
C LEU A 67 3.10 -6.53 -22.51
N VAL A 68 2.53 -5.93 -21.46
CA VAL A 68 1.09 -5.68 -21.38
C VAL A 68 0.66 -4.60 -22.38
N ASN A 69 1.44 -3.52 -22.53
CA ASN A 69 1.17 -2.49 -23.55
C ASN A 69 1.27 -3.04 -24.97
N ILE A 70 2.20 -3.97 -25.25
CA ILE A 70 2.29 -4.65 -26.56
C ILE A 70 1.07 -5.56 -26.78
N GLN A 71 0.64 -6.29 -25.74
CA GLN A 71 -0.46 -7.24 -25.86
C GLN A 71 -1.84 -6.57 -25.95
N THR A 72 -1.99 -5.38 -25.39
CA THR A 72 -3.24 -4.60 -25.40
C THR A 72 -3.34 -3.58 -26.55
N SER A 73 -2.24 -3.27 -27.26
CA SER A 73 -2.24 -2.27 -28.33
C SER A 73 -2.31 -2.89 -29.73
N HIS A 74 -3.38 -2.58 -30.47
CA HIS A 74 -3.57 -2.98 -31.87
C HIS A 74 -2.71 -2.19 -32.89
N HIS A 75 -1.90 -1.23 -32.43
CA HIS A 75 -1.17 -0.28 -33.28
C HIS A 75 0.35 -0.39 -33.16
N SER A 76 1.02 -0.68 -34.27
CA SER A 76 2.48 -0.89 -34.39
C SER A 76 3.37 0.29 -33.97
N ARG A 77 2.86 1.53 -33.95
CA ARG A 77 3.60 2.71 -33.48
C ARG A 77 3.68 2.82 -31.95
N LEU A 78 2.74 2.22 -31.21
CA LEU A 78 2.77 2.16 -29.74
C LEU A 78 3.76 1.09 -29.24
N ALA A 79 3.92 -0.01 -29.98
CA ALA A 79 4.88 -1.07 -29.65
C ALA A 79 6.34 -0.58 -29.58
N TYR A 80 6.78 0.32 -30.49
CA TYR A 80 8.15 0.83 -30.48
C TYR A 80 8.46 1.73 -29.26
N ARG A 81 7.54 2.64 -28.91
CA ARG A 81 7.67 3.51 -27.72
C ARG A 81 7.58 2.72 -26.42
N SER A 82 6.93 1.57 -26.47
CA SER A 82 6.82 0.66 -25.35
C SER A 82 8.08 -0.17 -25.12
N ILE A 83 8.93 -0.45 -26.12
CA ILE A 83 10.12 -1.33 -25.98
C ILE A 83 11.36 -0.59 -25.41
N GLU A 84 11.38 0.74 -25.51
CA GLU A 84 12.46 1.61 -25.02
C GLU A 84 12.84 1.40 -23.53
N PRO A 85 11.90 1.25 -22.58
CA PRO A 85 12.19 0.96 -21.18
C PRO A 85 12.88 -0.40 -21.00
N VAL A 86 12.48 -1.44 -21.74
CA VAL A 86 13.04 -2.80 -21.64
C VAL A 86 14.46 -2.85 -22.18
N VAL A 87 14.67 -2.26 -23.35
CA VAL A 87 15.97 -2.20 -24.00
C VAL A 87 16.97 -1.39 -23.17
N THR A 88 16.53 -0.30 -22.56
CA THR A 88 17.40 0.49 -21.67
C THR A 88 17.63 -0.14 -20.29
N THR A 89 16.83 -1.14 -19.92
CA THR A 89 16.90 -1.87 -18.63
C THR A 89 17.85 -3.08 -18.72
N TYR A 90 17.88 -3.79 -19.86
CA TYR A 90 18.80 -4.91 -20.13
C TYR A 90 19.94 -4.56 -21.09
N LEU A 91 20.23 -3.27 -21.28
CA LEU A 91 21.22 -2.82 -22.24
C LEU A 91 22.58 -3.49 -22.03
N GLY A 92 23.04 -3.64 -20.79
CA GLY A 92 24.31 -4.30 -20.48
C GLY A 92 24.34 -5.78 -20.89
N TYR A 93 23.30 -6.54 -20.56
CA TYR A 93 23.17 -7.93 -21.01
C TYR A 93 23.13 -8.04 -22.54
N GLY A 94 22.39 -7.14 -23.20
CA GLY A 94 22.33 -7.08 -24.66
C GLY A 94 23.69 -6.79 -25.29
N ILE A 95 24.45 -5.84 -24.74
CA ILE A 95 25.81 -5.53 -25.20
C ILE A 95 26.72 -6.75 -25.02
N CYS A 96 26.71 -7.38 -23.84
CA CYS A 96 27.52 -8.58 -23.57
C CYS A 96 27.17 -9.73 -24.51
N LEU A 97 25.88 -9.96 -24.77
CA LEU A 97 25.42 -10.99 -25.70
C LEU A 97 25.91 -10.71 -27.12
N VAL A 98 25.74 -9.48 -27.62
CA VAL A 98 26.22 -9.11 -28.96
C VAL A 98 27.74 -9.26 -29.03
N VAL A 99 28.49 -8.74 -28.06
CA VAL A 99 29.96 -8.87 -28.03
C VAL A 99 30.39 -10.33 -27.99
N GLY A 100 29.74 -11.17 -27.19
CA GLY A 100 30.02 -12.61 -27.11
C GLY A 100 29.73 -13.33 -28.43
N LEU A 101 28.60 -13.06 -29.08
CA LEU A 101 28.25 -13.63 -30.38
C LEU A 101 29.20 -13.15 -31.48
N LEU A 102 29.55 -11.87 -31.50
CA LEU A 102 30.53 -11.31 -32.41
C LEU A 102 31.89 -11.97 -32.18
N PHE A 103 32.32 -12.20 -30.94
CA PHE A 103 33.54 -12.93 -30.65
C PHE A 103 33.47 -14.38 -31.17
N ALA A 104 32.38 -15.10 -30.88
CA ALA A 104 32.19 -16.49 -31.29
C ALA A 104 32.19 -16.68 -32.82
N ILE A 105 31.75 -15.67 -33.58
CA ILE A 105 31.73 -15.68 -35.05
C ILE A 105 33.05 -15.15 -35.62
N PHE A 106 33.54 -13.99 -35.15
CA PHE A 106 34.72 -13.36 -35.74
C PHE A 106 36.02 -14.06 -35.38
N MET A 107 36.17 -14.63 -34.18
CA MET A 107 37.41 -15.33 -33.84
C MET A 107 37.78 -16.47 -34.78
N PRO A 108 36.90 -17.44 -35.09
CA PRO A 108 37.23 -18.48 -36.06
C PRO A 108 37.42 -17.92 -37.47
N LEU A 109 36.65 -16.89 -37.89
CA LEU A 109 36.84 -16.24 -39.19
C LEU A 109 38.21 -15.56 -39.31
N ILE A 110 38.61 -14.81 -38.28
CA ILE A 110 39.95 -14.22 -38.17
C ILE A 110 41.00 -15.32 -38.18
N GLY A 111 40.74 -16.45 -37.51
CA GLY A 111 41.59 -17.63 -37.56
C GLY A 111 41.79 -18.16 -38.98
N ILE A 112 40.70 -18.37 -39.74
CA ILE A 112 40.76 -18.84 -41.14
C ILE A 112 41.57 -17.85 -41.99
N VAL A 113 41.27 -16.55 -41.90
CA VAL A 113 42.01 -15.51 -42.63
C VAL A 113 43.48 -15.48 -42.22
N PHE A 114 43.77 -15.63 -40.93
CA PHE A 114 45.12 -15.69 -40.39
C PHE A 114 45.90 -16.89 -40.95
N PHE A 115 45.29 -18.08 -40.99
CA PHE A 115 45.89 -19.28 -41.59
C PHE A 115 46.13 -19.09 -43.10
N CYS A 116 45.16 -18.58 -43.85
CA CYS A 116 45.32 -18.29 -45.28
C CYS A 116 46.43 -17.26 -45.54
N ALA A 117 46.43 -16.14 -44.79
CA ALA A 117 47.45 -15.10 -44.90
C ALA A 117 48.85 -15.64 -44.57
N ARG A 118 48.94 -16.55 -43.60
CA ARG A 118 50.18 -17.24 -43.25
C ARG A 118 50.67 -18.16 -44.36
N CYS A 119 49.78 -18.93 -45.00
CA CYS A 119 50.11 -19.74 -46.19
C CYS A 119 50.63 -18.87 -47.34
N CYS A 120 50.12 -17.64 -47.49
CA CYS A 120 50.61 -16.66 -48.47
C CYS A 120 51.87 -15.89 -48.02
N GLY A 121 52.52 -16.28 -46.92
CA GLY A 121 53.74 -15.64 -46.41
C GLY A 121 53.53 -14.32 -45.66
N LYS A 122 52.29 -13.90 -45.38
CA LYS A 122 51.96 -12.74 -44.52
C LYS A 122 51.75 -13.22 -43.07
N CYS A 123 51.49 -12.32 -42.12
CA CYS A 123 51.22 -12.67 -40.70
C CYS A 123 52.26 -13.61 -40.04
N GLY A 124 53.56 -13.33 -40.25
CA GLY A 124 54.66 -14.14 -39.71
C GLY A 124 54.97 -15.42 -40.50
N GLY A 125 54.42 -15.58 -41.72
CA GLY A 125 54.75 -16.66 -42.64
C GLY A 125 56.12 -16.48 -43.32
N ARG A 126 56.53 -15.25 -43.65
CA ARG A 126 57.90 -14.95 -44.12
C ARG A 126 58.87 -14.87 -42.95
N VAL A 127 59.88 -15.73 -42.97
CA VAL A 127 60.99 -15.70 -42.01
C VAL A 127 61.97 -14.62 -42.46
N GLN A 128 62.10 -13.54 -41.68
CA GLN A 128 63.23 -12.63 -41.83
C GLN A 128 64.43 -13.31 -41.19
N PHE A 129 65.45 -13.63 -41.98
CA PHE A 129 66.57 -14.44 -41.51
C PHE A 129 67.40 -13.73 -40.44
N VAL A 130 67.43 -12.39 -40.38
CA VAL A 130 68.39 -11.67 -39.53
C VAL A 130 67.73 -10.78 -38.46
N ASP A 131 68.27 -10.83 -37.24
CA ASP A 131 67.91 -9.96 -36.10
C ASP A 131 68.22 -8.47 -36.37
N SER A 132 67.31 -7.58 -35.98
CA SER A 132 67.51 -6.12 -35.93
C SER A 132 67.98 -5.64 -34.55
N LYS A 133 68.55 -4.42 -34.47
CA LYS A 133 69.13 -3.84 -33.23
C LYS A 133 68.15 -3.83 -32.03
N HIS A 134 66.85 -3.71 -32.27
CA HIS A 134 65.83 -3.64 -31.21
C HIS A 134 65.13 -4.98 -30.93
N ASP A 135 65.42 -6.04 -31.68
CA ASP A 135 64.70 -7.31 -31.58
C ASP A 135 64.95 -8.07 -30.25
N PRO A 136 66.14 -8.01 -29.61
CA PRO A 136 66.35 -8.61 -28.28
C PRO A 136 65.45 -7.97 -27.20
N CYS A 137 65.35 -6.63 -27.20
CA CYS A 137 64.48 -5.91 -26.27
C CYS A 137 63.00 -6.25 -26.50
N LYS A 138 62.55 -6.26 -27.77
CA LYS A 138 61.18 -6.67 -28.12
C LYS A 138 60.86 -8.10 -27.70
N ARG A 139 61.82 -9.02 -27.84
CA ARG A 139 61.67 -10.43 -27.44
C ARG A 139 61.42 -10.51 -25.92
N VAL A 140 62.25 -9.85 -25.12
CA VAL A 140 62.07 -9.82 -23.64
C VAL A 140 60.73 -9.21 -23.25
N VAL A 141 60.36 -8.06 -23.83
CA VAL A 141 59.09 -7.38 -23.51
C VAL A 141 57.89 -8.28 -23.86
N TYR A 142 57.84 -8.84 -25.07
CA TYR A 142 56.72 -9.71 -25.47
C TYR A 142 56.67 -11.01 -24.67
N THR A 143 57.82 -11.59 -24.30
CA THR A 143 57.88 -12.73 -23.39
C THR A 143 57.28 -12.38 -22.02
N ILE A 144 57.67 -11.26 -21.41
CA ILE A 144 57.14 -10.85 -20.10
C ILE A 144 55.63 -10.59 -20.19
N CYS A 145 55.17 -9.84 -21.20
CA CYS A 145 53.75 -9.59 -21.40
C CYS A 145 52.96 -10.89 -21.58
N LEU A 146 53.45 -11.83 -22.40
CA LEU A 146 52.76 -13.08 -22.65
C LEU A 146 52.74 -13.98 -21.41
N VAL A 147 53.84 -14.06 -20.64
CA VAL A 147 53.87 -14.78 -19.36
C VAL A 147 52.83 -14.21 -18.40
N LEU A 148 52.77 -12.88 -18.22
CA LEU A 148 51.80 -12.25 -17.33
C LEU A 148 50.35 -12.56 -17.75
N ILE A 149 50.04 -12.43 -19.05
CA ILE A 149 48.71 -12.73 -19.57
C ILE A 149 48.34 -14.19 -19.34
N VAL A 150 49.21 -15.14 -19.71
CA VAL A 150 48.95 -16.57 -19.57
C VAL A 150 48.87 -16.98 -18.09
N THR A 151 49.64 -16.36 -17.19
CA THR A 151 49.52 -16.61 -15.75
C THR A 151 48.18 -16.14 -15.18
N PHE A 152 47.69 -14.97 -15.61
CA PHE A 152 46.38 -14.48 -15.18
C PHE A 152 45.24 -15.33 -15.74
N GLN A 153 45.36 -15.76 -17.00
CA GLN A 153 44.41 -16.70 -17.61
C GLN A 153 44.38 -18.04 -16.88
N LEU A 154 45.53 -18.58 -16.50
CA LEU A 154 45.61 -19.81 -15.73
C LEU A 154 44.90 -19.65 -14.37
N ALA A 155 45.13 -18.55 -13.66
CA ALA A 155 44.45 -18.28 -12.39
C ALA A 155 42.92 -18.19 -12.58
N ALA A 156 42.45 -17.52 -13.64
CA ALA A 156 41.02 -17.41 -13.96
C ALA A 156 40.37 -18.77 -14.27
N VAL A 157 41.06 -19.66 -15.01
CA VAL A 157 40.58 -21.01 -15.30
C VAL A 157 40.60 -21.91 -14.07
N VAL A 158 41.61 -21.80 -13.20
CA VAL A 158 41.64 -22.54 -11.92
C VAL A 158 40.44 -22.15 -11.05
N LEU A 159 40.11 -20.86 -10.98
CA LEU A 159 38.89 -20.42 -10.28
C LEU A 159 37.63 -20.95 -10.96
N ALA A 160 37.56 -20.97 -12.29
CA ALA A 160 36.43 -21.58 -13.00
C ALA A 160 36.30 -23.07 -12.66
N PHE A 161 37.42 -23.80 -12.54
CA PHE A 161 37.43 -25.21 -12.16
C PHE A 161 36.92 -25.45 -10.73
N ILE A 162 37.43 -24.70 -9.76
CA ILE A 162 36.97 -24.79 -8.36
C ILE A 162 35.47 -24.47 -8.28
N ASN A 163 35.01 -23.42 -8.95
CA ASN A 163 33.60 -23.02 -8.93
C ASN A 163 32.69 -24.01 -9.67
N HIS A 164 33.17 -24.67 -10.73
CA HIS A 164 32.44 -25.77 -11.37
C HIS A 164 32.31 -26.98 -10.45
N HIS A 165 33.37 -27.31 -9.69
CA HIS A 165 33.31 -28.37 -8.70
C HIS A 165 32.37 -28.03 -7.53
N LEU A 166 32.44 -26.81 -6.99
CA LEU A 166 31.51 -26.34 -5.95
C LEU A 166 30.06 -26.29 -6.44
N PHE A 167 29.83 -26.00 -7.72
CA PHE A 167 28.51 -26.07 -8.35
C PHE A 167 28.01 -27.52 -8.39
N HIS A 168 28.86 -28.49 -8.74
CA HIS A 168 28.51 -29.90 -8.67
C HIS A 168 28.16 -30.34 -7.24
N GLU A 169 28.98 -29.98 -6.25
CA GLU A 169 28.70 -30.27 -4.84
C GLU A 169 27.37 -29.65 -4.37
N ALA A 170 27.03 -28.46 -4.86
CA ALA A 170 25.73 -27.85 -4.60
C ALA A 170 24.55 -28.63 -5.20
N LEU A 171 24.75 -29.38 -6.29
CA LEU A 171 23.70 -30.21 -6.90
C LEU A 171 23.61 -31.61 -6.28
N ALA A 172 24.75 -32.21 -5.91
CA ALA A 172 24.84 -33.61 -5.53
C ALA A 172 24.84 -33.85 -4.01
N SER A 173 25.30 -32.89 -3.20
CA SER A 173 25.48 -33.10 -1.77
C SER A 173 24.16 -33.23 -1.01
N ARG A 174 24.06 -34.26 -0.17
CA ARG A 174 22.93 -34.47 0.74
C ARG A 174 23.00 -33.63 2.00
N ASP A 175 24.16 -33.05 2.31
CA ASP A 175 24.32 -32.16 3.46
C ASP A 175 23.74 -30.78 3.12
N PRO A 176 22.74 -30.28 3.87
CA PRO A 176 22.12 -28.96 3.63
C PRO A 176 23.08 -27.78 3.84
N ARG A 177 24.27 -27.98 4.39
CA ARG A 177 25.32 -26.95 4.49
C ARG A 177 25.97 -26.68 3.13
N ILE A 178 25.96 -27.65 2.22
CA ILE A 178 26.64 -27.60 0.92
C ILE A 178 25.67 -27.71 -0.25
N GLY A 179 24.70 -28.63 -0.16
CA GLY A 179 23.75 -28.94 -1.23
C GLY A 179 22.57 -27.97 -1.28
N ALA A 180 22.29 -27.43 -2.46
CA ALA A 180 21.17 -26.53 -2.70
C ALA A 180 19.83 -27.26 -2.54
N PHE A 181 19.67 -28.44 -3.13
CA PHE A 181 18.40 -29.20 -3.03
C PHE A 181 18.13 -29.70 -1.62
N SER A 182 19.14 -30.21 -0.93
CA SER A 182 19.01 -30.64 0.48
C SER A 182 18.68 -29.45 1.40
N GLN A 183 19.29 -28.28 1.17
CA GLN A 183 18.98 -27.05 1.89
C GLN A 183 17.57 -26.52 1.58
N ALA A 184 17.13 -26.58 0.32
CA ALA A 184 15.77 -26.19 -0.09
C ALA A 184 14.72 -27.11 0.54
N ASN A 185 14.98 -28.42 0.56
CA ASN A 185 14.11 -29.40 1.20
C ASN A 185 14.00 -29.16 2.71
N LEU A 186 15.13 -28.89 3.39
CA LEU A 186 15.14 -28.52 4.80
C LEU A 186 14.32 -27.24 5.06
N SER A 187 14.52 -26.21 4.24
CA SER A 187 13.75 -24.96 4.30
C SER A 187 12.24 -25.20 4.19
N LEU A 188 11.80 -26.07 3.28
CA LEU A 188 10.38 -26.41 3.12
C LEU A 188 9.81 -27.15 4.33
N ILE A 189 10.58 -28.06 4.94
CA ILE A 189 10.18 -28.79 6.15
C ILE A 189 10.01 -27.82 7.31
N GLU A 190 11.01 -26.98 7.57
CA GLU A 190 10.99 -25.99 8.65
C GLU A 190 9.88 -24.95 8.42
N PHE A 191 9.60 -24.58 7.17
CA PHE A 191 8.51 -23.67 6.85
C PHE A 191 7.15 -24.33 7.14
N GLU A 192 6.95 -25.59 6.74
CA GLU A 192 5.73 -26.33 7.05
C GLU A 192 5.51 -26.49 8.57
N GLU A 193 6.58 -26.76 9.32
CA GLU A 193 6.54 -26.85 10.78
C GLU A 193 6.20 -25.50 11.42
N ALA A 194 6.85 -24.42 10.98
CA ALA A 194 6.53 -23.07 11.43
C ALA A 194 5.06 -22.70 11.16
N LEU A 195 4.51 -23.08 10.00
CA LEU A 195 3.09 -22.87 9.71
C LEU A 195 2.18 -23.63 10.68
N LYS A 196 2.48 -24.90 10.98
CA LYS A 196 1.69 -25.71 11.94
C LYS A 196 1.73 -25.12 13.34
N ASP A 197 2.91 -24.72 13.80
CA ASP A 197 3.09 -24.11 15.12
C ASP A 197 2.32 -22.80 15.24
N MET A 198 2.35 -21.96 14.19
CA MET A 198 1.57 -20.72 14.16
C MET A 198 0.05 -20.98 14.18
N ILE A 199 -0.45 -21.99 13.46
CA ILE A 199 -1.88 -22.39 13.52
C ILE A 199 -2.23 -22.87 14.94
N GLN A 200 -1.39 -23.72 15.52
CA GLN A 200 -1.62 -24.27 16.86
C GLN A 200 -1.57 -23.16 17.91
N MET A 201 -0.67 -22.19 17.76
CA MET A 201 -0.63 -21.01 18.61
C MET A 201 -1.86 -20.14 18.41
N ALA A 202 -2.29 -19.86 17.17
CA ALA A 202 -3.52 -19.11 16.90
C ALA A 202 -4.78 -19.75 17.53
N LYS A 203 -4.81 -21.09 17.66
CA LYS A 203 -5.85 -21.84 18.38
C LYS A 203 -5.72 -21.72 19.91
N ASN A 204 -4.49 -21.69 20.44
CA ASN A 204 -4.18 -21.72 21.87
C ASN A 204 -4.00 -20.35 22.53
N THR A 205 -3.83 -19.27 21.76
CA THR A 205 -3.66 -17.93 22.32
C THR A 205 -4.92 -17.54 23.08
N SER A 206 -4.82 -17.52 24.41
CA SER A 206 -5.92 -17.17 25.31
C SER A 206 -5.49 -16.10 26.31
N SER A 207 -6.34 -15.08 26.45
CA SER A 207 -6.35 -14.02 27.48
C SER A 207 -5.34 -12.87 27.35
N THR A 208 -5.15 -12.31 26.15
CA THR A 208 -4.73 -10.90 26.08
C THR A 208 -5.81 -10.02 26.72
N ASP A 209 -5.42 -9.13 27.64
CA ASP A 209 -6.34 -8.17 28.27
C ASP A 209 -6.87 -7.19 27.21
N LEU A 210 -8.11 -7.43 26.78
CA LEU A 210 -8.83 -6.60 25.81
C LEU A 210 -9.64 -5.48 26.48
N SER A 211 -9.40 -5.18 27.76
CA SER A 211 -10.13 -4.15 28.52
C SER A 211 -10.13 -2.78 27.82
N LYS A 212 -9.00 -2.36 27.27
CA LYS A 212 -8.86 -1.09 26.53
C LYS A 212 -9.67 -1.08 25.24
N GLN A 213 -9.68 -2.18 24.50
CA GLN A 213 -10.47 -2.31 23.27
C GLN A 213 -11.97 -2.38 23.59
N LYS A 214 -12.36 -3.04 24.70
CA LYS A 214 -13.75 -3.05 25.18
C LYS A 214 -14.23 -1.64 25.50
N GLU A 215 -13.41 -0.88 26.22
CA GLU A 215 -13.72 0.51 26.55
C GLU A 215 -13.91 1.37 25.30
N ARG A 216 -13.03 1.22 24.29
CA ARG A 216 -13.17 1.93 23.00
C ARG A 216 -14.43 1.52 22.24
N PHE A 217 -14.72 0.23 22.16
CA PHE A 217 -15.93 -0.30 21.54
C PHE A 217 -17.20 0.30 22.17
N MET A 218 -17.26 0.32 23.51
CA MET A 218 -18.40 0.91 24.22
C MET A 218 -18.51 2.43 24.01
N ARG A 219 -17.38 3.16 23.94
CA ARG A 219 -17.39 4.59 23.62
C ARG A 219 -17.93 4.88 22.21
N ILE A 220 -17.55 4.09 21.20
CA ILE A 220 -18.08 4.24 19.83
C ILE A 220 -19.60 4.05 19.79
N ILE A 221 -20.12 3.10 20.56
CA ILE A 221 -21.56 2.91 20.70
C ILE A 221 -22.20 4.12 21.36
N ASP A 222 -21.64 4.62 22.46
CA ASP A 222 -22.19 5.79 23.18
C ASP A 222 -22.24 7.03 22.28
N ASP A 223 -21.14 7.34 21.60
CA ASP A 223 -21.07 8.47 20.64
C ASP A 223 -22.04 8.27 19.46
N GLY A 224 -22.15 7.04 18.97
CA GLY A 224 -23.06 6.69 17.88
C GLY A 224 -24.54 6.80 18.26
N LEU A 225 -24.90 6.49 19.51
CA LEU A 225 -26.26 6.63 20.03
C LEU A 225 -26.65 8.11 20.22
N VAL A 226 -25.72 8.96 20.67
CA VAL A 226 -25.94 10.42 20.71
C VAL A 226 -26.14 10.96 19.29
N SER A 227 -25.29 10.55 18.34
CA SER A 227 -25.47 10.95 16.93
C SER A 227 -26.79 10.43 16.34
N PHE A 228 -27.25 9.25 16.75
CA PHE A 228 -28.52 8.69 16.32
C PHE A 228 -29.70 9.51 16.85
N GLU A 229 -29.68 9.94 18.12
CA GLU A 229 -30.71 10.79 18.71
C GLU A 229 -30.81 12.15 17.99
N GLU A 230 -29.67 12.77 17.67
CA GLU A 230 -29.65 14.01 16.89
C GLU A 230 -30.21 13.83 15.47
N ASP A 231 -29.79 12.78 14.77
CA ASP A 231 -30.27 12.46 13.42
C ASP A 231 -31.77 12.16 13.44
N PHE A 232 -32.24 11.40 14.43
CA PHE A 232 -33.65 11.09 14.63
C PHE A 232 -34.46 12.38 14.84
N THR A 233 -33.99 13.27 15.71
CA THR A 233 -34.65 14.56 16.00
C THR A 233 -34.79 15.43 14.75
N LYS A 234 -33.73 15.48 13.93
CA LYS A 234 -33.72 16.23 12.66
C LYS A 234 -34.63 15.61 11.60
N LEU A 235 -34.53 14.30 11.37
CA LEU A 235 -35.29 13.59 10.33
C LEU A 235 -36.78 13.52 10.64
N SER A 236 -37.13 13.31 11.91
CA SER A 236 -38.52 13.25 12.37
C SER A 236 -39.19 14.62 12.51
N GLN A 237 -38.43 15.72 12.41
CA GLN A 237 -38.89 17.08 12.69
C GLN A 237 -39.46 17.24 14.11
N ALA A 238 -38.93 16.49 15.07
CA ALA A 238 -39.38 16.54 16.46
C ALA A 238 -39.23 17.95 17.08
N ASN A 239 -38.24 18.73 16.62
CA ASN A 239 -38.07 20.13 17.04
C ASN A 239 -39.31 20.98 16.73
N ASN A 240 -39.97 20.80 15.58
CA ASN A 240 -41.17 21.57 15.25
C ASN A 240 -42.31 21.31 16.24
N VAL A 241 -42.41 20.07 16.75
CA VAL A 241 -43.38 19.69 17.79
C VAL A 241 -42.98 20.31 19.13
N SER A 242 -41.70 20.17 19.50
CA SER A 242 -41.15 20.72 20.75
C SER A 242 -41.31 22.24 20.84
N ASP A 243 -40.99 22.95 19.76
CA ASP A 243 -41.09 24.41 19.66
C ASP A 243 -42.56 24.86 19.73
N ALA A 244 -43.47 24.15 19.06
CA ALA A 244 -44.90 24.46 19.12
C ALA A 244 -45.50 24.22 20.52
N ILE A 245 -45.13 23.10 21.17
CA ILE A 245 -45.55 22.80 22.54
C ILE A 245 -45.00 23.84 23.52
N SER A 246 -43.72 24.18 23.43
CA SER A 246 -43.08 25.15 24.32
C SER A 246 -43.65 26.56 24.14
N GLY A 247 -43.97 26.96 22.90
CA GLY A 247 -44.66 28.21 22.60
C GLY A 247 -46.02 28.28 23.29
N PHE A 248 -46.86 27.24 23.13
CA PHE A 248 -48.15 27.14 23.82
C PHE A 248 -48.01 27.16 25.35
N GLN A 249 -47.10 26.35 25.91
CA GLN A 249 -46.87 26.28 27.36
C GLN A 249 -46.45 27.64 27.93
N THR A 250 -45.57 28.35 27.23
CA THR A 250 -45.08 29.68 27.64
C THR A 250 -46.23 30.67 27.69
N SER A 251 -47.07 30.71 26.65
CA SER A 251 -48.23 31.61 26.61
C SER A 251 -49.28 31.24 27.65
N ALA A 252 -49.60 29.95 27.82
CA ALA A 252 -50.56 29.51 28.84
C ALA A 252 -50.11 29.88 30.26
N ARG A 253 -48.83 29.66 30.59
CA ARG A 253 -48.26 30.02 31.90
C ARG A 253 -48.23 31.52 32.16
N ALA A 254 -48.05 32.34 31.12
CA ALA A 254 -48.04 33.79 31.23
C ALA A 254 -49.38 34.37 31.72
N PHE A 255 -50.49 33.63 31.59
CA PHE A 255 -51.83 34.04 32.01
C PHE A 255 -52.40 33.23 33.18
N LEU A 256 -51.54 32.62 34.00
CA LEU A 256 -51.98 31.96 35.25
C LEU A 256 -52.47 32.99 36.29
N PRO A 257 -53.34 32.60 37.23
CA PRO A 257 -53.74 33.46 38.34
C PRO A 257 -52.52 33.92 39.13
N GLY A 258 -52.44 35.22 39.40
CA GLY A 258 -51.28 35.83 40.09
C GLY A 258 -50.08 36.14 39.18
N SER A 259 -50.14 35.82 37.89
CA SER A 259 -49.16 36.30 36.90
C SER A 259 -49.22 37.82 36.73
N GLU A 260 -48.11 38.40 36.26
CA GLU A 260 -48.03 39.83 35.97
C GLU A 260 -49.09 40.27 34.94
N ALA A 261 -49.34 39.46 33.90
CA ALA A 261 -50.33 39.76 32.87
C ALA A 261 -51.74 39.89 33.47
N ILE A 262 -52.16 38.93 34.30
CA ILE A 262 -53.47 38.96 34.96
C ILE A 262 -53.56 40.09 35.98
N ALA A 263 -52.47 40.41 36.68
CA ALA A 263 -52.43 41.55 37.60
C ALA A 263 -52.64 42.88 36.87
N GLN A 264 -51.99 43.08 35.72
CA GLN A 264 -52.15 44.29 34.90
C GLN A 264 -53.57 44.40 34.32
N ILE A 265 -54.14 43.30 33.82
CA ILE A 265 -55.52 43.26 33.31
C ILE A 265 -56.54 43.55 34.42
N SER A 266 -56.34 42.99 35.61
CA SER A 266 -57.19 43.24 36.78
C SER A 266 -57.10 44.70 37.24
N TYR A 267 -55.89 45.28 37.27
CA TYR A 267 -55.68 46.69 37.58
C TYR A 267 -56.38 47.61 36.57
N PHE A 268 -56.28 47.30 35.27
CA PHE A 268 -56.98 48.03 34.21
C PHE A 268 -58.50 47.99 34.44
N ASN A 269 -59.05 46.81 34.74
CA ASN A 269 -60.48 46.66 34.99
C ASN A 269 -60.96 47.46 36.22
N HIS A 270 -60.24 47.35 37.34
CA HIS A 270 -60.58 48.06 38.57
C HIS A 270 -60.56 49.57 38.37
N THR A 271 -59.52 50.07 37.70
CA THR A 271 -59.35 51.50 37.42
C THR A 271 -60.41 51.99 36.42
N LEU A 272 -60.77 51.18 35.43
CA LEU A 272 -61.83 51.48 34.47
C LEU A 272 -63.18 51.67 35.15
N HIS A 273 -63.57 50.77 36.06
CA HIS A 273 -64.80 50.93 36.85
C HIS A 273 -64.76 52.18 37.73
N GLY A 274 -63.61 52.50 38.32
CA GLY A 274 -63.38 53.76 39.03
C GLY A 274 -63.67 54.97 38.13
N VAL A 275 -63.00 55.05 36.97
CA VAL A 275 -63.17 56.13 35.99
C VAL A 275 -64.64 56.25 35.54
N ILE A 276 -65.33 55.15 35.24
CA ILE A 276 -66.74 55.18 34.81
C ILE A 276 -67.65 55.81 35.86
N SER A 277 -67.40 55.55 37.14
CA SER A 277 -68.20 56.09 38.25
C SER A 277 -67.87 57.55 38.59
N GLU A 278 -66.60 57.96 38.49
CA GLU A 278 -66.14 59.29 38.89
C GLU A 278 -66.23 60.33 37.76
N LEU A 279 -66.04 59.91 36.49
CA LEU A 279 -65.96 60.81 35.34
C LEU A 279 -67.20 61.70 35.14
N PRO A 280 -68.45 61.23 35.34
CA PRO A 280 -69.63 62.09 35.25
C PRO A 280 -69.59 63.25 36.26
N THR A 281 -69.12 62.97 37.48
CA THR A 281 -68.99 63.97 38.55
C THR A 281 -67.86 64.95 38.23
N ILE A 282 -66.73 64.45 37.72
CA ILE A 282 -65.60 65.28 37.29
C ILE A 282 -66.04 66.20 36.14
N ARG A 283 -66.73 65.67 35.14
CA ARG A 283 -67.28 66.42 34.00
C ARG A 283 -68.21 67.53 34.47
N GLN A 284 -69.18 67.23 35.34
CA GLN A 284 -70.12 68.22 35.84
C GLN A 284 -69.41 69.36 36.57
N ARG A 285 -68.55 69.02 37.54
CA ARG A 285 -67.80 70.03 38.31
C ARG A 285 -66.84 70.84 37.45
N LEU A 286 -66.20 70.22 36.47
CA LEU A 286 -65.34 70.91 35.51
C LEU A 286 -66.13 71.91 34.68
N THR A 287 -67.30 71.51 34.17
CA THR A 287 -68.20 72.36 33.36
C THR A 287 -68.70 73.54 34.20
N ASP A 288 -69.12 73.30 35.44
CA ASP A 288 -69.58 74.35 36.37
C ASP A 288 -68.46 75.36 36.69
N THR A 289 -67.23 74.86 36.90
CA THR A 289 -66.06 75.69 37.18
C THR A 289 -65.66 76.54 35.98
N LEU A 290 -65.70 75.96 34.77
CA LEU A 290 -65.44 76.70 33.53
C LEU A 290 -66.52 77.75 33.23
N ASN A 291 -67.77 77.50 33.62
CA ASN A 291 -68.88 78.44 33.43
C ASN A 291 -68.84 79.62 34.40
N THR A 292 -68.50 79.39 35.68
CA THR A 292 -68.61 80.40 36.75
C THR A 292 -67.30 81.11 37.09
N GLY A 293 -66.14 80.47 36.84
CA GLY A 293 -64.84 80.92 37.33
C GLY A 293 -63.88 81.46 36.27
N CYS A 294 -64.30 81.58 35.01
CA CYS A 294 -63.38 81.92 33.92
C CYS A 294 -63.00 83.41 33.89
N PRO A 295 -61.70 83.76 33.76
CA PRO A 295 -61.24 85.14 33.53
C PRO A 295 -61.79 85.72 32.21
N ILE A 296 -62.07 87.03 32.20
CA ILE A 296 -62.67 87.73 31.03
C ILE A 296 -61.78 87.62 29.78
N ASP A 297 -60.46 87.60 29.95
CA ASP A 297 -59.46 87.49 28.87
C ASP A 297 -59.40 86.11 28.21
N LYS A 298 -59.97 85.06 28.83
CA LYS A 298 -59.94 83.67 28.34
C LYS A 298 -61.32 83.06 28.09
N ILE A 299 -62.36 83.89 28.06
CA ILE A 299 -63.76 83.43 28.05
C ILE A 299 -64.14 82.59 26.82
N ILE A 300 -63.51 82.83 25.66
CA ILE A 300 -63.72 82.06 24.43
C ILE A 300 -63.19 80.63 24.61
N GLU A 301 -61.95 80.50 25.08
CA GLU A 301 -61.28 79.21 25.26
C GLU A 301 -61.93 78.38 26.38
N CYS A 302 -62.40 79.02 27.46
CA CYS A 302 -63.22 78.36 28.48
C CYS A 302 -64.54 77.82 27.93
N ARG A 303 -65.23 78.58 27.07
CA ARG A 303 -66.49 78.12 26.47
C ARG A 303 -66.27 76.93 25.55
N GLU A 304 -65.24 76.97 24.70
CA GLU A 304 -64.87 75.85 23.84
C GLU A 304 -64.52 74.59 24.64
N LEU A 305 -63.68 74.72 25.69
CA LEU A 305 -63.29 73.59 26.54
C LEU A 305 -64.47 73.07 27.37
N MET A 306 -65.39 73.94 27.78
CA MET A 306 -66.62 73.58 28.47
C MET A 306 -67.56 72.78 27.55
N GLU A 307 -67.78 73.25 26.31
CA GLU A 307 -68.59 72.53 25.32
C GLU A 307 -67.98 71.17 24.98
N LEU A 308 -66.65 71.13 24.76
CA LEU A 308 -65.92 69.90 24.51
C LEU A 308 -66.01 68.92 25.70
N ALA A 309 -65.86 69.42 26.93
CA ALA A 309 -66.00 68.60 28.13
C ALA A 309 -67.43 68.05 28.27
N ASN A 310 -68.44 68.90 28.07
CA ASN A 310 -69.83 68.50 28.26
C ASN A 310 -70.27 67.43 27.25
N ASP A 311 -69.88 67.58 25.98
CA ASP A 311 -70.25 66.66 24.90
C ASP A 311 -69.38 65.39 24.86
N GLN A 312 -68.07 65.52 25.00
CA GLN A 312 -67.11 64.45 24.68
C GLN A 312 -66.38 63.83 25.88
N LEU A 313 -66.40 64.44 27.08
CA LEU A 313 -65.76 63.86 28.29
C LEU A 313 -66.65 62.80 28.94
N LYS A 314 -66.95 61.75 28.18
CA LYS A 314 -67.69 60.56 28.61
C LYS A 314 -66.95 59.31 28.13
N VAL A 315 -67.07 58.22 28.88
CA VAL A 315 -66.43 56.95 28.50
C VAL A 315 -67.07 56.44 27.20
N ARG A 316 -66.23 56.06 26.24
CA ARG A 316 -66.65 55.66 24.90
C ARG A 316 -67.27 54.28 24.86
N VAL A 317 -66.72 53.34 25.64
CA VAL A 317 -67.05 51.92 25.57
C VAL A 317 -67.43 51.38 26.96
N PRO A 318 -68.51 50.62 27.10
CA PRO A 318 -68.88 50.02 28.38
C PRO A 318 -67.92 48.89 28.80
N PRO A 319 -67.75 48.64 30.11
CA PRO A 319 -66.73 47.71 30.61
C PRO A 319 -66.88 46.28 30.10
N ASN A 320 -68.11 45.82 29.87
CA ASN A 320 -68.41 44.45 29.42
C ASN A 320 -67.77 44.09 28.06
N VAL A 321 -67.51 45.09 27.21
CA VAL A 321 -66.93 44.88 25.87
C VAL A 321 -65.45 44.50 25.94
N PHE A 322 -64.77 44.81 27.05
CA PHE A 322 -63.39 44.38 27.28
C PHE A 322 -63.25 42.90 27.68
N GLN A 323 -64.38 42.19 27.90
CA GLN A 323 -64.44 40.74 28.18
C GLN A 323 -63.50 40.26 29.31
N ILE A 324 -63.20 41.10 30.30
CA ILE A 324 -62.17 40.82 31.31
C ILE A 324 -62.58 39.66 32.24
N GLU A 325 -63.86 39.53 32.56
CA GLU A 325 -64.38 38.40 33.34
C GLU A 325 -64.15 37.06 32.63
N GLU A 326 -64.24 37.04 31.31
CA GLU A 326 -63.97 35.87 30.49
C GLU A 326 -62.48 35.48 30.55
N VAL A 327 -61.57 36.47 30.41
CA VAL A 327 -60.12 36.28 30.56
C VAL A 327 -59.77 35.70 31.93
N ILE A 328 -60.37 36.21 33.02
CA ILE A 328 -60.15 35.70 34.38
C ILE A 328 -60.72 34.29 34.55
N SER A 329 -61.90 34.00 34.00
CA SER A 329 -62.50 32.66 34.02
C SER A 329 -61.61 31.63 33.33
N ILE A 330 -61.08 31.98 32.15
CA ILE A 330 -60.15 31.12 31.39
C ILE A 330 -58.83 30.96 32.14
N SER A 331 -58.27 32.02 32.73
CA SER A 331 -57.07 31.94 33.57
C SER A 331 -57.23 30.91 34.69
N ASN A 332 -58.37 30.92 35.38
CA ASN A 332 -58.69 29.93 36.42
C ASN A 332 -58.89 28.52 35.85
N GLN A 333 -59.38 28.37 34.62
CA GLN A 333 -59.45 27.08 33.93
C GLN A 333 -58.05 26.56 33.54
N ILE A 334 -57.16 27.42 33.04
CA ILE A 334 -55.75 27.06 32.76
C ILE A 334 -55.08 26.57 34.05
N GLN A 335 -55.29 27.23 35.19
CA GLN A 335 -54.74 26.79 36.48
C GLN A 335 -55.23 25.40 36.89
N ARG A 336 -56.51 25.09 36.66
CA ARG A 336 -57.08 23.76 36.96
C ARG A 336 -56.51 22.67 36.06
N HIS A 337 -56.18 23.00 34.81
CA HIS A 337 -55.60 22.09 33.83
C HIS A 337 -54.07 22.25 33.67
N LEU A 338 -53.41 22.92 34.62
CA LEU A 338 -51.95 23.07 34.59
C LEU A 338 -51.19 21.74 34.52
N PRO A 339 -51.64 20.64 35.18
CA PRO A 339 -51.01 19.33 34.99
C PRO A 339 -51.05 18.82 33.54
N ASP A 340 -52.12 19.10 32.78
CA ASP A 340 -52.21 18.74 31.37
C ASP A 340 -51.22 19.57 30.53
N VAL A 341 -51.05 20.86 30.85
CA VAL A 341 -50.06 21.75 30.21
C VAL A 341 -48.63 21.26 30.50
N ASP A 342 -48.32 20.90 31.74
CA ASP A 342 -47.00 20.40 32.14
C ASP A 342 -46.68 19.02 31.55
N TYR A 343 -47.69 18.16 31.42
CA TYR A 343 -47.55 16.83 30.83
C TYR A 343 -47.06 16.88 29.39
N LEU A 344 -47.33 17.94 28.63
CA LEU A 344 -46.84 18.07 27.25
C LEU A 344 -45.29 18.03 27.14
N ASN A 345 -44.56 18.33 28.23
CA ASN A 345 -43.10 18.19 28.27
C ASN A 345 -42.62 16.72 28.22
N ASP A 346 -43.52 15.75 28.39
CA ASP A 346 -43.21 14.33 28.29
C ASP A 346 -42.77 13.92 26.88
N PHE A 347 -43.21 14.66 25.85
CA PHE A 347 -42.69 14.52 24.48
C PHE A 347 -41.17 14.77 24.42
N ASN A 348 -40.70 15.86 25.02
CA ASN A 348 -39.27 16.19 25.09
C ASN A 348 -38.49 15.16 25.91
N LYS A 349 -39.07 14.68 27.03
CA LYS A 349 -38.46 13.61 27.83
C LYS A 349 -38.34 12.30 27.06
N THR A 350 -39.30 12.00 26.19
CA THR A 350 -39.27 10.79 25.35
C THR A 350 -38.11 10.85 24.36
N ILE A 351 -37.83 12.04 23.78
CA ILE A 351 -36.70 12.27 22.88
C ILE A 351 -35.37 12.17 23.65
N SER A 352 -35.22 12.90 24.75
CA SER A 352 -33.95 12.98 25.49
C SER A 352 -33.53 11.66 26.17
N ASN A 353 -34.47 10.73 26.33
CA ASN A 353 -34.19 9.40 26.87
C ASN A 353 -34.01 8.34 25.78
N LEU A 354 -34.07 8.72 24.49
CA LEU A 354 -33.99 7.79 23.37
C LEU A 354 -32.65 7.04 23.38
N ALA A 355 -31.51 7.74 23.43
CA ALA A 355 -30.19 7.10 23.46
C ALA A 355 -30.04 6.15 24.65
N VAL A 356 -30.51 6.56 25.84
CA VAL A 356 -30.43 5.75 27.07
C VAL A 356 -31.30 4.50 26.98
N ASN A 357 -32.52 4.62 26.44
CA ASN A 357 -33.44 3.49 26.31
C ASN A 357 -32.94 2.48 25.27
N VAL A 358 -32.43 2.97 24.14
CA VAL A 358 -31.79 2.14 23.12
C VAL A 358 -30.61 1.40 23.72
N LYS A 359 -29.67 2.11 24.38
CA LYS A 359 -28.49 1.51 25.04
C LYS A 359 -28.89 0.39 25.99
N ARG A 360 -29.90 0.62 26.85
CA ARG A 360 -30.38 -0.37 27.81
C ARG A 360 -30.89 -1.64 27.11
N SER A 361 -31.59 -1.49 25.99
CA SER A 361 -32.16 -2.62 25.26
C SER A 361 -31.12 -3.41 24.44
N ILE A 362 -30.02 -2.79 24.00
CA ILE A 362 -28.91 -3.51 23.33
C ILE A 362 -27.76 -3.92 24.29
N SER A 363 -27.76 -3.48 25.56
CA SER A 363 -26.60 -3.67 26.45
C SER A 363 -26.16 -5.13 26.55
N ASP A 364 -27.12 -6.04 26.75
CA ASP A 364 -26.84 -7.48 26.85
C ASP A 364 -26.34 -8.04 25.51
N ASP A 365 -26.82 -7.54 24.38
CA ASP A 365 -26.35 -7.92 23.05
C ASP A 365 -24.96 -7.40 22.75
N LEU A 366 -24.62 -6.19 23.20
CA LEU A 366 -23.28 -5.60 23.10
C LEU A 366 -22.28 -6.37 23.95
N ASP A 367 -22.65 -6.70 25.19
CA ASP A 367 -21.79 -7.52 26.06
C ASP A 367 -21.66 -8.94 25.52
N ARG A 368 -22.73 -9.55 24.98
CA ARG A 368 -22.64 -10.85 24.30
C ARG A 368 -21.77 -10.79 23.06
N ALA A 369 -21.96 -9.82 22.18
CA ALA A 369 -21.14 -9.61 20.99
C ALA A 369 -19.66 -9.44 21.33
N TRP A 370 -19.36 -8.67 22.38
CA TRP A 370 -18.01 -8.50 22.87
C TRP A 370 -17.44 -9.77 23.50
N ASN A 371 -18.19 -10.46 24.34
CA ASN A 371 -17.75 -11.71 24.98
C ASN A 371 -17.60 -12.83 23.94
N ASP A 372 -18.45 -12.87 22.91
CA ASP A 372 -18.32 -13.80 21.80
C ASP A 372 -17.06 -13.53 20.97
N LEU A 373 -16.66 -12.27 20.81
CA LEU A 373 -15.39 -11.93 20.17
C LEU A 373 -14.18 -12.23 21.08
N ALA A 374 -14.24 -11.78 22.33
CA ALA A 374 -13.10 -11.74 23.24
C ALA A 374 -12.88 -13.08 23.98
N GLN A 375 -13.92 -13.86 24.23
CA GLN A 375 -13.89 -15.01 25.14
C GLN A 375 -14.44 -16.31 24.54
N SER A 376 -15.19 -16.30 23.44
CA SER A 376 -15.77 -17.53 22.89
C SER A 376 -14.72 -18.41 22.20
N PRO A 377 -14.53 -19.66 22.67
CA PRO A 377 -13.68 -20.64 21.99
C PRO A 377 -14.15 -20.91 20.56
N LYS A 378 -15.46 -20.84 20.29
CA LYS A 378 -16.03 -21.05 18.95
C LYS A 378 -15.68 -19.95 17.96
N THR A 379 -15.63 -18.69 18.40
CA THR A 379 -15.23 -17.56 17.54
C THR A 379 -13.73 -17.61 17.26
N ARG A 380 -12.92 -17.99 18.26
CA ARG A 380 -11.49 -18.25 18.08
C ARG A 380 -11.23 -19.45 17.18
N GLU A 381 -11.97 -20.55 17.33
CA GLU A 381 -11.92 -21.70 16.41
C GLU A 381 -12.32 -21.30 15.00
N LYS A 382 -13.37 -20.49 14.81
CA LYS A 382 -13.76 -20.00 13.49
C LYS A 382 -12.68 -19.12 12.88
N LEU A 383 -12.16 -18.17 13.65
CA LEU A 383 -11.10 -17.28 13.20
C LEU A 383 -9.81 -18.05 12.86
N ALA A 384 -9.43 -18.99 13.74
CA ALA A 384 -8.31 -19.89 13.53
C ALA A 384 -8.57 -20.87 12.37
N SER A 385 -9.81 -21.28 12.10
CA SER A 385 -10.13 -22.21 11.00
C SER A 385 -9.98 -21.56 9.62
N VAL A 386 -10.25 -20.26 9.50
CA VAL A 386 -10.05 -19.55 8.24
C VAL A 386 -8.56 -19.26 8.02
N PHE A 387 -7.83 -18.93 9.09
CA PHE A 387 -6.36 -18.89 9.06
C PHE A 387 -5.76 -20.25 8.71
N GLU A 388 -6.27 -21.31 9.31
CA GLU A 388 -5.91 -22.70 9.03
C GLU A 388 -6.20 -23.07 7.58
N HIS A 389 -7.33 -22.66 6.98
CA HIS A 389 -7.59 -22.90 5.56
C HIS A 389 -6.54 -22.27 4.64
N ILE A 390 -6.13 -21.03 4.91
CA ILE A 390 -5.06 -20.37 4.13
C ILE A 390 -3.74 -21.11 4.34
N MET A 391 -3.38 -21.37 5.60
CA MET A 391 -2.11 -22.00 5.92
C MET A 391 -2.06 -23.47 5.48
N VAL A 392 -3.19 -24.17 5.43
CA VAL A 392 -3.31 -25.51 4.85
C VAL A 392 -3.16 -25.45 3.34
N ASN A 393 -3.71 -24.45 2.65
CA ASN A 393 -3.48 -24.29 1.20
C ASN A 393 -2.00 -24.00 0.89
N VAL A 394 -1.38 -23.12 1.67
CA VAL A 394 0.07 -22.84 1.57
C VAL A 394 0.86 -24.10 1.89
N SER A 395 0.56 -24.79 3.00
CA SER A 395 1.19 -26.04 3.38
C SER A 395 1.01 -27.12 2.31
N THR A 396 -0.16 -27.23 1.68
CA THR A 396 -0.43 -28.21 0.62
C THR A 396 0.36 -27.87 -0.64
N THR A 397 0.51 -26.58 -0.97
CA THR A 397 1.37 -26.12 -2.07
C THR A 397 2.83 -26.39 -1.77
N LEU A 398 3.29 -26.12 -0.54
CA LEU A 398 4.64 -26.41 -0.10
C LEU A 398 4.91 -27.91 -0.05
N LYS A 399 3.93 -28.72 0.36
CA LYS A 399 3.99 -30.18 0.26
C LYS A 399 4.04 -30.62 -1.19
N PHE A 400 3.27 -30.03 -2.10
CA PHE A 400 3.38 -30.34 -3.52
C PHE A 400 4.77 -29.99 -4.06
N ILE A 401 5.31 -28.81 -3.72
CA ILE A 401 6.67 -28.42 -4.12
C ILE A 401 7.71 -29.34 -3.50
N ARG A 402 7.59 -29.62 -2.19
CA ARG A 402 8.46 -30.54 -1.46
C ARG A 402 8.39 -31.91 -2.08
N ASP A 403 7.20 -32.45 -2.33
CA ASP A 403 7.01 -33.74 -2.96
C ASP A 403 7.60 -33.74 -4.37
N ARG A 404 7.67 -32.60 -5.08
CA ARG A 404 8.37 -32.47 -6.37
C ARG A 404 9.89 -32.37 -6.22
N ILE A 405 10.39 -31.74 -5.18
CA ILE A 405 11.82 -31.69 -4.83
C ILE A 405 12.29 -33.03 -4.23
N SER A 406 11.40 -33.72 -3.51
CA SER A 406 11.62 -35.02 -2.87
C SER A 406 11.14 -36.19 -3.75
N LEU A 407 10.54 -35.93 -4.92
CA LEU A 407 10.36 -36.91 -6.01
C LEU A 407 11.71 -37.32 -6.61
N GLU A 408 12.80 -36.80 -6.06
CA GLU A 408 14.16 -37.35 -6.06
C GLU A 408 14.34 -38.54 -5.07
N ILE A 409 13.25 -39.14 -4.57
CA ILE A 409 13.27 -40.36 -3.73
C ILE A 409 12.34 -41.45 -4.33
N ASN A 410 12.43 -41.66 -5.65
CA ASN A 410 12.44 -43.03 -6.19
C ASN A 410 13.89 -43.34 -6.52
N GLU A 411 14.42 -44.49 -6.08
CA GLU A 411 15.80 -44.90 -6.38
C GLU A 411 16.12 -44.80 -7.89
N GLU A 412 15.16 -45.10 -8.78
CA GLU A 412 15.33 -45.04 -10.24
C GLU A 412 15.48 -43.63 -10.83
N ILE A 413 14.74 -42.63 -10.33
CA ILE A 413 14.78 -41.26 -10.87
C ILE A 413 15.98 -40.49 -10.30
N ASN A 414 16.31 -40.73 -9.02
CA ASN A 414 17.50 -40.16 -8.40
C ASN A 414 18.77 -40.59 -9.14
N ASP A 415 18.83 -41.86 -9.57
CA ASP A 415 19.93 -42.37 -10.37
C ASP A 415 20.02 -41.67 -11.76
N HIS A 416 18.89 -41.34 -12.40
CA HIS A 416 18.92 -40.55 -13.64
C HIS A 416 19.37 -39.10 -13.43
N TYR A 417 18.92 -38.46 -12.35
CA TYR A 417 19.31 -37.10 -12.01
C TYR A 417 20.80 -37.02 -11.61
N LEU A 418 21.25 -37.89 -10.70
CA LEU A 418 22.65 -38.02 -10.30
C LEU A 418 23.54 -38.30 -11.53
N ARG A 419 23.13 -39.21 -12.42
CA ARG A 419 23.85 -39.43 -13.68
C ARG A 419 23.87 -38.20 -14.58
N ALA A 420 22.79 -37.42 -14.65
CA ALA A 420 22.77 -36.17 -15.40
C ALA A 420 23.71 -35.12 -14.80
N VAL A 421 23.74 -34.99 -13.47
CA VAL A 421 24.66 -34.11 -12.73
C VAL A 421 26.11 -34.54 -12.94
N GLU A 422 26.39 -35.83 -12.92
CA GLU A 422 27.71 -36.39 -13.25
C GLU A 422 28.11 -36.09 -14.70
N TYR A 423 27.20 -36.23 -15.67
CA TYR A 423 27.49 -35.85 -17.06
C TYR A 423 27.80 -34.36 -17.21
N VAL A 424 27.12 -33.50 -16.46
CA VAL A 424 27.41 -32.05 -16.42
C VAL A 424 28.78 -31.79 -15.79
N LEU A 425 29.14 -32.52 -14.73
CA LEU A 425 30.47 -32.44 -14.12
C LEU A 425 31.56 -32.80 -15.13
N TYR A 426 31.51 -34.02 -15.69
CA TYR A 426 32.51 -34.50 -16.64
C TYR A 426 32.57 -33.65 -17.91
N GLY A 427 31.42 -33.19 -18.40
CA GLY A 427 31.33 -32.29 -19.54
C GLY A 427 32.00 -30.95 -19.28
N GLY A 428 31.78 -30.34 -18.11
CA GLY A 428 32.43 -29.09 -17.74
C GLY A 428 33.93 -29.25 -17.44
N VAL A 429 34.35 -30.37 -16.84
CA VAL A 429 35.77 -30.70 -16.68
C VAL A 429 36.45 -30.83 -18.05
N ALA A 430 35.85 -31.57 -18.99
CA ALA A 430 36.37 -31.71 -20.35
C ALA A 430 36.48 -30.35 -21.06
N LEU A 431 35.48 -29.48 -20.89
CA LEU A 431 35.49 -28.12 -21.43
C LEU A 431 36.65 -27.28 -20.84
N LEU A 432 36.90 -27.34 -19.54
CA LEU A 432 37.97 -26.60 -18.85
C LEU A 432 39.37 -27.16 -19.12
N CYS A 433 39.49 -28.44 -19.47
CA CYS A 433 40.75 -29.04 -19.92
C CYS A 433 41.26 -28.42 -21.23
N ILE A 434 40.37 -27.92 -22.10
CA ILE A 434 40.74 -27.27 -23.37
C ILE A 434 41.63 -26.04 -23.15
N PRO A 435 41.25 -25.01 -22.37
CA PRO A 435 42.12 -23.87 -22.12
C PRO A 435 43.38 -24.25 -21.33
N ILE A 436 43.32 -25.23 -20.41
CA ILE A 436 44.52 -25.73 -19.72
C ILE A 436 45.54 -26.30 -20.71
N LEU A 437 45.08 -27.11 -21.68
CA LEU A 437 45.92 -27.64 -22.75
C LEU A 437 46.53 -26.52 -23.61
N ILE A 438 45.74 -25.49 -23.94
CA ILE A 438 46.23 -24.30 -24.66
C ILE A 438 47.36 -23.62 -23.88
N PHE A 439 47.19 -23.42 -22.57
CA PHE A 439 48.22 -22.77 -21.74
C PHE A 439 49.46 -23.64 -21.61
N LEU A 440 49.31 -24.95 -21.47
CA LEU A 440 50.43 -25.88 -21.47
C LEU A 440 51.26 -25.72 -22.75
N ILE A 441 50.61 -25.70 -23.92
CA ILE A 441 51.26 -25.49 -25.21
C ILE A 441 51.95 -24.12 -25.27
N LEU A 442 51.31 -23.05 -24.80
CA LEU A 442 51.91 -21.71 -24.76
C LEU A 442 53.13 -21.64 -23.82
N TYR A 443 53.07 -22.27 -22.65
CA TYR A 443 54.19 -22.35 -21.72
C TYR A 443 55.35 -23.16 -22.28
N LEU A 444 55.08 -24.30 -22.92
CA LEU A 444 56.12 -25.06 -23.64
C LEU A 444 56.76 -24.19 -24.74
N GLY A 445 55.96 -23.43 -25.49
CA GLY A 445 56.46 -22.47 -26.48
C GLY A 445 57.34 -21.36 -25.87
N LEU A 446 56.99 -20.86 -24.69
CA LEU A 446 57.79 -19.89 -23.93
C LEU A 446 59.09 -20.50 -23.40
N CYS A 447 59.05 -21.74 -22.88
CA CYS A 447 60.21 -22.45 -22.36
C CYS A 447 61.24 -22.74 -23.47
N PHE A 448 60.82 -23.39 -24.56
CA PHE A 448 61.72 -23.66 -25.70
C PHE A 448 62.17 -22.38 -26.41
N GLY A 449 61.35 -21.33 -26.38
CA GLY A 449 61.68 -20.05 -26.99
C GLY A 449 62.69 -19.19 -26.21
N THR A 450 62.68 -19.27 -24.88
CA THR A 450 63.61 -18.51 -24.01
C THR A 450 64.89 -19.29 -23.72
N CYS A 451 64.78 -20.60 -23.49
CA CYS A 451 65.91 -21.46 -23.15
C CYS A 451 66.56 -22.14 -24.37
N GLY A 452 65.89 -22.19 -25.52
CA GLY A 452 66.38 -22.90 -26.69
C GLY A 452 67.44 -22.11 -27.47
N ASP A 453 68.27 -22.86 -28.19
CA ASP A 453 69.26 -22.31 -29.10
C ASP A 453 68.60 -21.72 -30.37
N ARG A 454 69.29 -20.80 -31.04
CA ARG A 454 68.82 -20.20 -32.29
C ARG A 454 68.61 -21.29 -33.35
N PRO A 455 67.65 -21.15 -34.28
CA PRO A 455 67.42 -22.17 -35.31
C PRO A 455 68.58 -22.21 -36.34
N TYR A 456 69.32 -23.32 -36.39
CA TYR A 456 70.34 -23.66 -37.41
C TYR A 456 70.14 -25.10 -37.91
N GLU A 457 70.78 -25.49 -39.01
CA GLU A 457 70.57 -26.78 -39.71
C GLU A 457 70.86 -28.03 -38.84
N GLU A 458 71.63 -27.89 -37.74
CA GLU A 458 71.98 -28.96 -36.81
C GLU A 458 71.43 -28.75 -35.37
N ALA A 459 70.42 -27.90 -35.19
CA ALA A 459 69.90 -27.60 -33.85
C ALA A 459 69.15 -28.79 -33.24
N GLY A 460 69.51 -29.16 -32.00
CA GLY A 460 68.85 -30.23 -31.24
C GLY A 460 67.36 -29.98 -30.92
N LEU A 461 66.74 -30.92 -30.19
CA LEU A 461 65.30 -30.89 -29.84
C LEU A 461 64.87 -29.58 -29.12
N CYS A 462 65.78 -28.95 -28.37
CA CYS A 462 65.55 -27.70 -27.64
C CYS A 462 66.00 -26.48 -28.46
N ASN A 463 65.21 -26.08 -29.45
CA ASN A 463 65.51 -24.89 -30.27
C ASN A 463 64.35 -23.87 -30.28
N ARG A 464 64.65 -22.60 -30.55
CA ARG A 464 63.66 -21.51 -30.59
C ARG A 464 62.63 -21.68 -31.69
N GLY A 465 62.96 -22.40 -32.77
CA GLY A 465 62.03 -22.74 -33.85
C GLY A 465 60.88 -23.64 -33.35
N VAL A 466 61.19 -24.64 -32.53
CA VAL A 466 60.21 -25.51 -31.85
C VAL A 466 59.34 -24.67 -30.90
N GLY A 467 59.95 -23.75 -30.14
CA GLY A 467 59.20 -22.80 -29.30
C GLY A 467 58.20 -21.94 -30.10
N ALA A 468 58.61 -21.44 -31.26
CA ALA A 468 57.73 -20.70 -32.16
C ALA A 468 56.58 -21.57 -32.71
N ASN A 469 56.83 -22.85 -32.98
CA ASN A 469 55.79 -23.78 -33.44
C ASN A 469 54.76 -24.06 -32.35
N PHE A 470 55.18 -24.27 -31.11
CA PHE A 470 54.25 -24.42 -29.98
C PHE A 470 53.43 -23.15 -29.73
N LEU A 471 54.02 -21.95 -29.77
CA LEU A 471 53.27 -20.70 -29.65
C LEU A 471 52.19 -20.57 -30.75
N LEU A 472 52.52 -20.93 -31.98
CA LEU A 472 51.58 -20.88 -33.10
C LEU A 472 50.52 -21.99 -33.03
N ALA A 473 50.87 -23.18 -32.52
CA ALA A 473 49.92 -24.25 -32.26
C ALA A 473 48.90 -23.83 -31.19
N GLY A 474 49.36 -23.20 -30.11
CA GLY A 474 48.48 -22.63 -29.08
C GLY A 474 47.54 -21.56 -29.65
N VAL A 475 48.03 -20.69 -30.53
CA VAL A 475 47.19 -19.72 -31.27
C VAL A 475 46.16 -20.42 -32.16
N GLY A 476 46.54 -21.50 -32.83
CA GLY A 476 45.62 -22.30 -33.63
C GLY A 476 44.50 -22.91 -32.80
N PHE A 477 44.82 -23.50 -31.65
CA PHE A 477 43.82 -24.03 -30.72
C PHE A 477 42.93 -22.95 -30.11
N MET A 478 43.48 -21.76 -29.82
CA MET A 478 42.66 -20.62 -29.37
C MET A 478 41.60 -20.25 -30.42
N PHE A 479 41.93 -20.22 -31.70
CA PHE A 479 40.93 -19.98 -32.75
C PHE A 479 39.93 -21.14 -32.89
N LEU A 480 40.42 -22.38 -32.89
CA LEU A 480 39.61 -23.59 -33.09
C LEU A 480 38.50 -23.75 -32.03
N PHE A 481 38.85 -23.57 -30.76
CA PHE A 481 37.94 -23.80 -29.64
C PHE A 481 37.23 -22.53 -29.13
N SER A 482 37.57 -21.35 -29.68
CA SER A 482 36.99 -20.06 -29.26
C SER A 482 35.46 -20.04 -29.28
N THR A 483 34.84 -20.58 -30.33
CA THR A 483 33.38 -20.62 -30.46
C THR A 483 32.72 -21.47 -29.40
N ILE A 484 33.22 -22.69 -29.16
CA ILE A 484 32.67 -23.63 -28.17
C ILE A 484 32.79 -23.01 -26.77
N LEU A 485 33.98 -22.54 -26.40
CA LEU A 485 34.22 -21.94 -25.09
C LEU A 485 33.37 -20.68 -24.86
N MET A 486 33.18 -19.84 -25.89
CA MET A 486 32.34 -18.65 -25.79
C MET A 486 30.85 -18.98 -25.66
N VAL A 487 30.33 -19.95 -26.41
CA VAL A 487 28.93 -20.40 -26.26
C VAL A 487 28.70 -20.97 -24.86
N SER A 488 29.61 -21.80 -24.36
CA SER A 488 29.58 -22.33 -22.99
C SER A 488 29.74 -21.27 -21.90
N CYS A 489 30.21 -20.07 -22.23
CA CYS A 489 30.22 -18.92 -21.34
C CYS A 489 28.90 -18.14 -21.39
N ILE A 490 28.35 -17.90 -22.60
CA ILE A 490 27.15 -17.09 -22.81
C ILE A 490 25.91 -17.76 -22.22
N VAL A 491 25.74 -19.07 -22.41
CA VAL A 491 24.53 -19.77 -21.96
C VAL A 491 24.37 -19.70 -20.43
N PRO A 492 25.38 -20.06 -19.62
CA PRO A 492 25.34 -19.87 -18.17
C PRO A 492 25.26 -18.40 -17.75
N PHE A 493 25.93 -17.48 -18.46
CA PHE A 493 25.87 -16.05 -18.17
C PHE A 493 24.45 -15.50 -18.26
N LEU A 494 23.71 -15.83 -19.32
CA LEU A 494 22.35 -15.35 -19.50
C LEU A 494 21.41 -15.92 -18.43
N PHE A 495 21.49 -17.23 -18.17
CA PHE A 495 20.63 -17.87 -17.18
C PHE A 495 20.97 -17.45 -15.74
N GLY A 496 22.21 -17.66 -15.33
CA GLY A 496 22.67 -17.39 -13.96
C GLY A 496 22.72 -15.89 -13.63
N GLY A 497 23.12 -15.07 -14.59
CA GLY A 497 23.16 -13.62 -14.43
C GLY A 497 21.77 -13.04 -14.20
N THR A 498 20.81 -13.37 -15.06
CA THR A 498 19.45 -12.83 -14.95
C THR A 498 18.76 -13.26 -13.66
N LEU A 499 18.88 -14.53 -13.25
CA LEU A 499 18.36 -15.00 -11.96
C LEU A 499 19.00 -14.25 -10.79
N GLN A 500 20.31 -14.01 -10.86
CA GLN A 500 21.04 -13.30 -9.82
C GLN A 500 20.64 -11.82 -9.71
N THR A 501 20.35 -11.15 -10.83
CA THR A 501 20.01 -9.71 -10.84
C THR A 501 18.52 -9.42 -10.64
N GLU A 502 17.62 -10.26 -11.15
CA GLU A 502 16.16 -10.03 -11.07
C GLU A 502 15.51 -10.64 -9.83
N VAL A 503 16.05 -11.73 -9.29
CA VAL A 503 15.46 -12.44 -8.15
C VAL A 503 16.34 -12.27 -6.92
N CYS A 504 17.55 -12.82 -6.96
CA CYS A 504 18.40 -12.91 -5.77
C CYS A 504 18.87 -11.55 -5.26
N ARG A 505 19.08 -10.56 -6.13
CA ARG A 505 19.44 -9.20 -5.71
C ARG A 505 18.39 -8.57 -4.79
N TYR A 506 17.11 -8.84 -5.02
CA TYR A 506 16.01 -8.31 -4.20
C TYR A 506 15.81 -9.15 -2.93
N LEU A 507 15.86 -10.48 -3.03
CA LEU A 507 15.62 -11.38 -1.90
C LEU A 507 16.75 -11.41 -0.86
N THR A 508 18.00 -11.19 -1.27
CA THR A 508 19.18 -11.25 -0.39
C THR A 508 19.55 -9.90 0.26
N GLY A 509 18.72 -8.86 0.07
CA GLY A 509 18.98 -7.53 0.64
C GLY A 509 20.11 -6.73 -0.03
N ARG A 510 20.63 -7.17 -1.18
CA ARG A 510 21.62 -6.41 -1.97
C ARG A 510 21.03 -5.18 -2.66
N TYR A 511 19.70 -5.11 -2.80
CA TYR A 511 18.97 -3.92 -3.23
C TYR A 511 18.21 -3.29 -2.04
N PRO A 512 18.25 -1.96 -1.85
CA PRO A 512 17.55 -1.31 -0.75
C PRO A 512 16.03 -1.46 -0.89
N ASP A 513 15.39 -1.90 0.20
CA ASP A 513 13.98 -2.31 0.25
C ASP A 513 13.65 -3.39 -0.80
N GLY A 514 14.59 -4.31 -1.02
CA GLY A 514 14.56 -5.31 -2.08
C GLY A 514 13.28 -6.14 -2.10
N PRO A 515 12.96 -6.90 -1.04
CA PRO A 515 11.78 -7.77 -1.00
C PRO A 515 10.48 -7.00 -1.24
N ARG A 516 10.32 -5.83 -0.62
CA ARG A 516 9.17 -4.93 -0.83
C ARG A 516 9.01 -4.49 -2.27
N LYS A 517 10.09 -4.09 -2.93
CA LYS A 517 10.04 -3.68 -4.35
C LYS A 517 9.78 -4.87 -5.27
N MET A 518 10.26 -6.05 -4.91
CA MET A 518 9.94 -7.28 -5.64
C MET A 518 8.45 -7.62 -5.51
N ASP A 519 7.87 -7.52 -4.33
CA ASP A 519 6.44 -7.74 -4.11
C ASP A 519 5.59 -6.73 -4.87
N GLN A 520 5.94 -5.44 -4.82
CA GLN A 520 5.28 -4.40 -5.60
C GLN A 520 5.38 -4.67 -7.11
N TYR A 521 6.55 -5.12 -7.57
CA TYR A 521 6.75 -5.51 -8.97
C TYR A 521 5.85 -6.68 -9.36
N VAL A 522 5.83 -7.76 -8.58
CA VAL A 522 4.99 -8.95 -8.83
C VAL A 522 3.51 -8.59 -8.77
N PHE A 523 3.11 -7.73 -7.82
CA PHE A 523 1.74 -7.25 -7.69
C PHE A 523 1.29 -6.44 -8.91
N GLU A 524 2.01 -5.37 -9.27
CA GLU A 524 1.68 -4.56 -10.45
C GLU A 524 1.73 -5.41 -11.72
N SER A 525 2.62 -6.40 -11.74
CA SER A 525 2.73 -7.34 -12.84
C SER A 525 1.47 -8.18 -13.06
N LEU A 526 1.02 -8.85 -12.00
CA LEU A 526 -0.16 -9.68 -12.04
C LEU A 526 -1.43 -8.86 -12.23
N LYS A 527 -1.49 -7.66 -11.65
CA LYS A 527 -2.59 -6.72 -11.82
C LYS A 527 -2.71 -6.27 -13.27
N SER A 528 -1.59 -5.97 -13.92
CA SER A 528 -1.57 -5.60 -15.34
C SER A 528 -2.01 -6.76 -16.25
N ILE A 529 -1.58 -7.99 -15.94
CA ILE A 529 -2.05 -9.20 -16.66
C ILE A 529 -3.55 -9.40 -16.43
N PHE A 530 -4.02 -9.25 -15.20
CA PHE A 530 -5.43 -9.41 -14.82
C PHE A 530 -6.32 -8.43 -15.59
N TYR A 531 -5.98 -7.14 -15.61
CA TYR A 531 -6.74 -6.14 -16.36
C TYR A 531 -6.69 -6.35 -17.88
N ALA A 532 -5.56 -6.84 -18.42
CA ALA A 532 -5.47 -7.19 -19.83
C ALA A 532 -6.40 -8.37 -20.19
N VAL A 533 -6.50 -9.37 -19.32
CA VAL A 533 -7.41 -10.51 -19.48
C VAL A 533 -8.88 -10.08 -19.32
N GLU A 534 -9.20 -9.26 -18.31
CA GLU A 534 -10.54 -8.72 -18.05
C GLU A 534 -11.03 -7.81 -19.20
N GLY A 535 -10.16 -6.95 -19.72
CA GLY A 535 -10.44 -6.11 -20.88
C GLY A 535 -10.68 -6.91 -22.17
N SER A 536 -9.94 -8.01 -22.37
CA SER A 536 -10.14 -8.92 -23.51
C SER A 536 -11.46 -9.68 -23.45
N LEU A 537 -12.06 -9.86 -22.26
CA LEU A 537 -13.38 -10.50 -22.09
C LEU A 537 -14.53 -9.56 -22.46
N SER A 538 -14.37 -8.24 -22.26
CA SER A 538 -15.34 -7.21 -22.67
C SER A 538 -15.51 -7.12 -24.19
N ASP A 539 -14.48 -7.44 -24.97
CA ASP A 539 -14.49 -7.38 -26.45
C ASP A 539 -14.79 -8.73 -27.13
N SER A 540 -15.11 -9.77 -26.35
CA SER A 540 -15.24 -11.16 -26.80
C SER A 540 -16.45 -11.48 -27.71
N SER A 541 -17.16 -10.48 -28.24
CA SER A 541 -18.14 -10.73 -29.30
C SER A 541 -17.51 -11.11 -30.66
N LYS A 542 -16.18 -11.02 -30.84
CA LYS A 542 -15.54 -11.26 -32.16
C LYS A 542 -14.20 -12.03 -32.20
N SER A 543 -13.65 -12.56 -31.10
CA SER A 543 -12.34 -13.27 -31.11
C SER A 543 -12.49 -14.74 -30.71
N ARG A 544 -12.07 -15.68 -31.59
CA ARG A 544 -12.26 -17.14 -31.46
C ARG A 544 -11.10 -17.91 -30.79
N THR A 545 -10.09 -17.25 -30.22
CA THR A 545 -8.83 -17.94 -29.87
C THR A 545 -8.53 -18.12 -28.38
N PHE A 546 -9.32 -17.57 -27.45
CA PHE A 546 -9.09 -17.82 -26.01
C PHE A 546 -10.37 -17.61 -25.21
N TYR A 547 -11.00 -18.69 -24.74
CA TYR A 547 -12.10 -18.66 -23.79
C TYR A 547 -11.50 -18.83 -22.39
N VAL A 548 -11.44 -17.75 -21.59
CA VAL A 548 -11.21 -17.84 -20.14
C VAL A 548 -12.58 -17.76 -19.48
N ASP A 549 -12.92 -18.73 -18.65
CA ASP A 549 -14.19 -18.70 -17.92
C ASP A 549 -14.19 -17.52 -16.92
N LYS A 550 -15.30 -16.78 -16.87
CA LYS A 550 -15.50 -15.70 -15.91
C LYS A 550 -15.40 -16.21 -14.46
N ASN A 551 -15.81 -17.47 -14.23
CA ASN A 551 -15.69 -18.11 -12.93
C ASN A 551 -14.22 -18.39 -12.54
N GLU A 552 -13.34 -18.70 -13.50
CA GLU A 552 -11.90 -18.88 -13.25
C GLU A 552 -11.22 -17.53 -12.99
N LEU A 553 -11.66 -16.45 -13.64
CA LEU A 553 -11.16 -15.10 -13.39
C LEU A 553 -11.59 -14.55 -12.02
N ASP A 554 -12.84 -14.79 -11.63
CA ASP A 554 -13.36 -14.44 -10.30
C ASP A 554 -12.68 -15.28 -9.19
N ALA A 555 -12.19 -16.49 -9.51
CA ALA A 555 -11.37 -17.31 -8.59
C ALA A 555 -9.92 -16.79 -8.40
N ILE A 556 -9.39 -16.00 -9.35
CA ILE A 556 -8.04 -15.41 -9.30
C ILE A 556 -8.02 -14.05 -8.58
N ARG A 557 -9.17 -13.35 -8.52
CA ARG A 557 -9.30 -12.05 -7.84
C ARG A 557 -8.86 -12.07 -6.36
N PRO A 558 -9.25 -13.07 -5.54
CA PRO A 558 -8.74 -13.20 -4.17
C PRO A 558 -7.22 -13.40 -4.10
N THR A 559 -6.63 -14.05 -5.12
CA THR A 559 -5.18 -14.28 -5.20
C THR A 559 -4.42 -12.98 -5.44
N LEU A 560 -5.00 -12.03 -6.18
CA LEU A 560 -4.44 -10.68 -6.37
C LEU A 560 -4.43 -9.88 -5.06
N ASP A 561 -5.45 -10.06 -4.21
CA ASP A 561 -5.54 -9.43 -2.89
C ASP A 561 -4.54 -10.02 -1.88
N ILE A 562 -4.24 -11.33 -1.97
CA ILE A 562 -3.19 -11.99 -1.17
C ILE A 562 -1.79 -11.42 -1.53
N ILE A 563 -1.55 -11.11 -2.80
CA ILE A 563 -0.25 -10.60 -3.26
C ILE A 563 0.00 -9.15 -2.84
N ARG A 564 -1.05 -8.39 -2.47
CA ARG A 564 -0.90 -7.07 -1.82
C ARG A 564 -0.26 -7.10 -0.44
N LEU A 565 -0.16 -8.27 0.19
CA LEU A 565 0.36 -8.42 1.54
C LEU A 565 1.87 -8.17 1.66
N ASN A 566 2.57 -7.91 0.54
CA ASN A 566 4.04 -7.82 0.49
C ASN A 566 4.68 -8.96 1.29
N LEU A 567 4.30 -10.20 1.00
CA LEU A 567 4.68 -11.38 1.77
C LEU A 567 6.19 -11.57 1.84
N SER A 568 6.92 -11.25 0.78
CA SER A 568 8.38 -11.36 0.78
C SER A 568 8.98 -10.34 1.73
N ASP A 569 8.48 -9.10 1.76
CA ASP A 569 8.87 -8.09 2.75
C ASP A 569 8.47 -8.49 4.17
N ALA A 570 7.20 -8.87 4.37
CA ALA A 570 6.69 -9.31 5.66
C ALA A 570 7.59 -10.39 6.27
N ILE A 571 7.86 -11.47 5.51
CA ILE A 571 8.59 -12.64 6.00
C ILE A 571 10.11 -12.40 6.04
N LEU A 572 10.71 -11.82 4.97
CA LEU A 572 12.17 -11.68 4.85
C LEU A 572 12.73 -10.39 5.43
N THR A 573 11.92 -9.42 5.86
CA THR A 573 12.41 -8.19 6.51
C THR A 573 11.71 -7.95 7.86
N ARG A 574 10.39 -7.78 7.88
CA ARG A 574 9.65 -7.32 9.07
C ARG A 574 9.61 -8.35 10.20
N CYS A 575 9.44 -9.63 9.87
CA CYS A 575 9.40 -10.75 10.80
C CYS A 575 10.68 -10.97 11.64
N GLU A 576 11.73 -10.18 11.41
CA GLU A 576 12.91 -10.12 12.27
C GLU A 576 12.62 -9.47 13.62
N ASN A 577 11.82 -8.40 13.61
CA ASN A 577 11.61 -7.54 14.77
C ASN A 577 10.12 -7.39 15.12
N GLU A 578 9.22 -7.82 14.23
CA GLU A 578 7.78 -7.68 14.38
C GLU A 578 7.10 -9.06 14.49
N PRO A 579 6.03 -9.18 15.29
CA PRO A 579 5.20 -10.38 15.30
C PRO A 579 4.51 -10.58 13.96
N PHE A 580 4.09 -11.82 13.68
CA PHE A 580 3.60 -12.22 12.36
C PHE A 580 2.45 -11.34 11.88
N VAL A 581 1.49 -11.01 12.75
CA VAL A 581 0.32 -10.21 12.39
C VAL A 581 0.66 -8.76 12.07
N GLU A 582 1.65 -8.18 12.75
CA GLU A 582 2.11 -6.82 12.44
C GLU A 582 2.86 -6.82 11.11
N ALA A 583 3.74 -7.80 10.91
CA ALA A 583 4.52 -7.97 9.67
C ALA A 583 3.64 -8.09 8.41
N ILE A 584 2.48 -8.74 8.50
CA ILE A 584 1.53 -8.87 7.37
C ILE A 584 0.47 -7.76 7.30
N SER A 585 0.25 -7.00 8.39
CA SER A 585 -0.76 -5.94 8.41
C SER A 585 -0.17 -4.61 7.96
N THR A 586 -0.22 -4.35 6.65
CA THR A 586 0.05 -3.01 6.12
C THR A 586 -1.19 -2.12 6.28
N GLY A 587 -1.62 -1.84 7.51
CA GLY A 587 -2.57 -0.77 7.89
C GLY A 587 -4.01 -0.78 7.32
N GLU A 588 -4.27 -1.42 6.19
CA GLU A 588 -5.54 -1.37 5.43
C GLU A 588 -6.26 -2.72 5.35
N PHE A 589 -5.57 -3.82 5.65
CA PHE A 589 -6.13 -5.15 5.39
C PHE A 589 -5.96 -6.07 6.60
N VAL A 590 -7.05 -6.24 7.36
CA VAL A 590 -7.33 -7.55 7.94
C VAL A 590 -8.22 -8.25 6.94
N SER A 591 -7.66 -9.33 6.39
CA SER A 591 -8.16 -10.12 5.26
C SER A 591 -9.68 -10.37 5.23
N PRO A 592 -10.29 -10.69 4.05
CA PRO A 592 -11.61 -11.32 3.97
C PRO A 592 -11.84 -12.43 5.01
N VAL A 593 -10.75 -13.06 5.48
CA VAL A 593 -10.65 -13.98 6.64
C VAL A 593 -11.37 -13.49 7.90
N LEU A 594 -11.27 -12.20 8.22
CA LEU A 594 -11.86 -11.64 9.44
C LEU A 594 -13.25 -11.01 9.18
N SER A 595 -13.56 -10.70 7.91
CA SER A 595 -14.83 -10.08 7.54
C SER A 595 -16.03 -10.96 7.91
N GLU A 596 -15.96 -12.28 7.71
CA GLU A 596 -17.11 -13.17 7.93
C GLU A 596 -17.46 -13.33 9.42
N ALA A 597 -16.45 -13.46 10.28
CA ALA A 597 -16.65 -13.56 11.73
C ALA A 597 -17.17 -12.25 12.33
N ILE A 598 -16.61 -11.11 11.89
CA ILE A 598 -17.07 -9.78 12.30
C ILE A 598 -18.47 -9.48 11.76
N ASP A 599 -18.74 -9.83 10.50
CA ASP A 599 -20.05 -9.60 9.86
C ASP A 599 -21.15 -10.39 10.56
N GLY A 600 -20.88 -11.62 11.02
CA GLY A 600 -21.84 -12.39 11.81
C GLY A 600 -22.23 -11.67 13.12
N ILE A 601 -21.24 -11.16 13.87
CA ILE A 601 -21.47 -10.42 15.12
C ILE A 601 -22.21 -9.10 14.83
N LEU A 602 -21.75 -8.40 13.80
CA LEU A 602 -22.30 -7.11 13.39
C LEU A 602 -23.73 -7.24 12.87
N GLN A 603 -24.03 -8.31 12.15
CA GLN A 603 -25.36 -8.60 11.65
C GLN A 603 -26.32 -8.98 12.78
N GLY A 604 -25.85 -9.72 13.79
CA GLY A 604 -26.60 -9.96 15.02
C GLY A 604 -26.98 -8.65 15.74
N LEU A 605 -26.00 -7.76 15.93
CA LEU A 605 -26.23 -6.43 16.53
C LEU A 605 -27.19 -5.57 15.70
N ILE A 606 -27.04 -5.58 14.37
CA ILE A 606 -27.92 -4.83 13.45
C ILE A 606 -29.34 -5.37 13.51
N GLU A 607 -29.52 -6.69 13.56
CA GLU A 607 -30.84 -7.30 13.70
C GLU A 607 -31.49 -6.95 15.03
N SER A 608 -30.75 -7.01 16.14
CA SER A 608 -31.25 -6.59 17.45
C SER A 608 -31.67 -5.13 17.46
N PHE A 609 -30.86 -4.25 16.88
CA PHE A 609 -31.17 -2.84 16.74
C PHE A 609 -32.42 -2.59 15.87
N LYS A 610 -32.58 -3.33 14.76
CA LYS A 610 -33.76 -3.24 13.89
C LYS A 610 -35.04 -3.82 14.50
N LYS A 611 -34.92 -4.80 15.41
CA LYS A 611 -36.06 -5.41 16.13
C LYS A 611 -36.58 -4.52 17.27
N MET A 612 -35.90 -3.41 17.59
CA MET A 612 -36.35 -2.50 18.65
C MET A 612 -37.63 -1.77 18.29
N ASP A 613 -38.57 -1.80 19.22
CA ASP A 613 -39.79 -1.00 19.14
C ASP A 613 -39.54 0.44 19.59
N LEU A 614 -39.11 1.26 18.64
CA LEU A 614 -39.02 2.71 18.83
C LEU A 614 -40.34 3.42 18.56
N GLU A 615 -41.32 2.79 17.91
CA GLU A 615 -42.57 3.45 17.56
C GLU A 615 -43.53 3.55 18.75
N SER A 616 -43.74 2.47 19.50
CA SER A 616 -44.77 2.42 20.54
C SER A 616 -44.56 3.43 21.68
N PRO A 617 -43.33 3.72 22.16
CA PRO A 617 -43.11 4.77 23.16
C PRO A 617 -43.60 6.13 22.64
N PHE A 618 -43.19 6.53 21.44
CA PHE A 618 -43.60 7.80 20.85
C PHE A 618 -45.11 7.85 20.56
N ARG A 619 -45.70 6.77 20.02
CA ARG A 619 -47.15 6.72 19.76
C ARG A 619 -47.95 6.88 21.06
N ARG A 620 -47.52 6.25 22.15
CA ARG A 620 -48.14 6.43 23.47
C ARG A 620 -48.03 7.88 23.94
N THR A 621 -46.84 8.47 23.90
CA THR A 621 -46.64 9.87 24.31
C THR A 621 -47.47 10.84 23.46
N ILE A 622 -47.53 10.65 22.14
CA ILE A 622 -48.34 11.47 21.23
C ILE A 622 -49.83 11.36 21.57
N GLN A 623 -50.35 10.14 21.74
CA GLN A 623 -51.75 9.93 22.11
C GLN A 623 -52.09 10.61 23.44
N SER A 624 -51.21 10.50 24.43
CA SER A 624 -51.39 11.17 25.71
C SER A 624 -51.30 12.70 25.60
N CYS A 625 -50.43 13.25 24.75
CA CYS A 625 -50.38 14.69 24.47
C CYS A 625 -51.65 15.18 23.76
N LEU A 626 -52.15 14.44 22.77
CA LEU A 626 -53.41 14.76 22.09
C LEU A 626 -54.60 14.70 23.06
N ALA A 627 -54.62 13.71 23.95
CA ALA A 627 -55.64 13.63 25.00
C ALA A 627 -55.56 14.81 25.99
N ALA A 628 -54.36 15.28 26.33
CA ALA A 628 -54.17 16.50 27.13
C ALA A 628 -54.70 17.74 26.39
N PHE A 629 -54.43 17.88 25.09
CA PHE A 629 -54.98 18.97 24.27
C PHE A 629 -56.50 18.91 24.13
N GLU A 630 -57.12 17.73 24.03
CA GLU A 630 -58.58 17.62 24.03
C GLU A 630 -59.21 18.08 25.35
N ARG A 631 -58.54 17.88 26.49
CA ARG A 631 -58.98 18.45 27.78
C ARG A 631 -58.82 19.97 27.83
N LEU A 632 -57.87 20.52 27.08
CA LEU A 632 -57.62 21.96 26.96
C LEU A 632 -58.49 22.66 25.89
N LYS A 633 -59.43 21.93 25.27
CA LYS A 633 -60.28 22.42 24.19
C LYS A 633 -61.15 23.63 24.56
N PHE A 634 -61.39 23.88 25.85
CA PHE A 634 -62.04 25.11 26.31
C PHE A 634 -61.33 26.38 25.82
N LEU A 635 -60.01 26.31 25.58
CA LEU A 635 -59.23 27.41 25.01
C LEU A 635 -59.58 27.71 23.54
N SER A 636 -60.15 26.76 22.81
CA SER A 636 -60.51 26.96 21.39
C SER A 636 -61.72 27.89 21.18
N VAL A 637 -62.50 28.12 22.23
CA VAL A 637 -63.73 28.93 22.19
C VAL A 637 -63.45 30.40 22.53
N VAL A 638 -62.21 30.74 22.89
CA VAL A 638 -61.81 32.08 23.29
C VAL A 638 -61.79 33.01 22.07
N ASP A 639 -62.70 33.98 22.03
CA ASP A 639 -62.71 35.07 21.04
C ASP A 639 -62.82 36.41 21.76
N ILE A 640 -61.70 37.11 21.87
CA ILE A 640 -61.62 38.47 22.46
C ILE A 640 -61.25 39.52 21.40
N ARG A 641 -61.55 39.26 20.12
CA ARG A 641 -61.25 40.19 19.02
C ARG A 641 -61.96 41.53 19.19
N GLU A 642 -63.16 41.52 19.73
CA GLU A 642 -63.92 42.74 20.02
C GLU A 642 -63.22 43.55 21.12
N ALA A 643 -62.81 42.92 22.21
CA ALA A 643 -62.01 43.56 23.25
C ALA A 643 -60.69 44.15 22.71
N ILE A 644 -59.96 43.44 21.85
CA ILE A 644 -58.73 43.93 21.21
C ILE A 644 -58.99 45.19 20.38
N LYS A 645 -60.07 45.18 19.59
CA LYS A 645 -60.45 46.31 18.74
C LYS A 645 -60.77 47.55 19.58
N GLU A 646 -61.53 47.38 20.65
CA GLU A 646 -61.95 48.49 21.49
C GLU A 646 -60.85 48.99 22.42
N VAL A 647 -59.94 48.13 22.90
CA VAL A 647 -58.71 48.58 23.55
C VAL A 647 -57.86 49.41 22.61
N ASN A 648 -57.94 49.28 21.29
CA ASN A 648 -57.15 50.15 20.41
C ASN A 648 -57.73 51.58 20.30
N ASN A 649 -58.97 51.82 20.73
CA ASN A 649 -59.64 53.12 20.66
C ASN A 649 -59.36 53.96 21.93
N PRO A 650 -59.36 55.32 21.84
CA PRO A 650 -59.29 56.18 23.02
C PRO A 650 -60.42 55.88 24.01
N LEU A 651 -60.13 55.92 25.31
CA LEU A 651 -61.07 55.59 26.37
C LEU A 651 -62.30 56.52 26.42
N THR A 652 -62.10 57.79 26.03
CA THR A 652 -63.15 58.82 25.97
C THR A 652 -63.48 59.20 24.53
N PHE A 653 -64.56 59.96 24.30
CA PHE A 653 -64.83 60.53 22.97
C PHE A 653 -63.85 61.66 22.59
N ILE A 654 -63.04 62.15 23.53
CA ILE A 654 -61.90 63.02 23.25
C ILE A 654 -60.73 62.16 22.76
N ASP A 655 -60.29 62.36 21.52
CA ASP A 655 -59.24 61.55 20.89
C ASP A 655 -57.86 61.71 21.55
N ASN A 656 -57.54 62.92 22.02
CA ASN A 656 -56.28 63.24 22.70
C ASN A 656 -56.55 63.88 24.07
N LEU A 657 -56.73 63.04 25.09
CA LEU A 657 -57.06 63.48 26.44
C LEU A 657 -55.90 64.26 27.10
N ASP A 658 -54.65 63.93 26.77
CA ASP A 658 -53.47 64.66 27.24
C ASP A 658 -53.42 66.09 26.71
N GLU A 659 -53.77 66.30 25.44
CA GLU A 659 -53.89 67.63 24.84
C GLU A 659 -55.04 68.43 25.47
N PHE A 660 -56.19 67.79 25.68
CA PHE A 660 -57.31 68.42 26.39
C PHE A 660 -56.91 68.89 27.80
N VAL A 661 -56.20 68.05 28.56
CA VAL A 661 -55.68 68.41 29.89
C VAL A 661 -54.62 69.50 29.81
N SER A 662 -53.78 69.51 28.77
CA SER A 662 -52.78 70.55 28.56
C SER A 662 -53.41 71.92 28.28
N ARG A 663 -54.49 71.95 27.49
CA ARG A 663 -55.30 73.17 27.27
C ARG A 663 -55.96 73.66 28.56
N LEU A 664 -56.48 72.77 29.40
CA LEU A 664 -56.99 73.15 30.73
C LEU A 664 -55.90 73.75 31.64
N LYS A 665 -54.67 73.20 31.61
CA LYS A 665 -53.53 73.75 32.37
C LYS A 665 -53.12 75.14 31.88
N ALA A 666 -53.18 75.41 30.57
CA ALA A 666 -52.83 76.70 29.96
C ALA A 666 -53.75 77.86 30.42
N LEU A 667 -54.95 77.56 30.93
CA LEU A 667 -55.83 78.55 31.54
C LEU A 667 -55.25 79.15 32.82
N ASN A 668 -54.33 78.46 33.51
CA ASN A 668 -53.65 78.90 34.74
C ASN A 668 -54.62 79.31 35.89
N MET A 669 -55.66 78.50 36.11
CA MET A 669 -56.69 78.74 37.12
C MET A 669 -56.54 77.79 38.32
N ASN A 670 -56.35 78.33 39.52
CA ASN A 670 -56.20 77.53 40.75
C ASN A 670 -57.44 76.66 41.06
N SER A 671 -58.64 77.10 40.64
CA SER A 671 -59.89 76.35 40.78
C SER A 671 -59.97 75.11 39.89
N LEU A 672 -59.20 75.05 38.79
CA LEU A 672 -59.16 73.89 37.88
C LEU A 672 -58.17 72.81 38.34
N THR A 673 -57.19 73.17 39.18
CA THR A 673 -56.16 72.24 39.69
C THR A 673 -56.71 70.90 40.23
N PRO A 674 -57.73 70.85 41.11
CA PRO A 674 -58.26 69.58 41.60
C PRO A 674 -58.92 68.74 40.48
N HIS A 675 -59.54 69.38 39.48
CA HIS A 675 -60.17 68.68 38.35
C HIS A 675 -59.13 68.15 37.35
N ILE A 676 -58.11 68.96 37.06
CA ILE A 676 -56.96 68.55 36.25
C ILE A 676 -56.26 67.35 36.90
N GLN A 677 -56.03 67.39 38.22
CA GLN A 677 -55.38 66.29 38.93
C GLN A 677 -56.22 65.02 38.92
N ALA A 678 -57.55 65.14 39.04
CA ALA A 678 -58.47 63.99 38.91
C ALA A 678 -58.45 63.39 37.50
N LEU A 679 -58.42 64.21 36.45
CA LEU A 679 -58.30 63.75 35.05
C LEU A 679 -56.95 63.08 34.76
N VAL A 680 -55.85 63.64 35.28
CA VAL A 680 -54.51 63.08 35.12
C VAL A 680 -54.39 61.73 35.83
N ASN A 681 -54.85 61.65 37.08
CA ASN A 681 -54.68 60.45 37.90
C ASN A 681 -55.64 59.30 37.53
N GLY A 682 -56.79 59.61 36.91
CA GLY A 682 -57.77 58.62 36.47
C GLY A 682 -57.66 58.33 34.97
N PRO A 683 -58.47 58.99 34.12
CA PRO A 683 -58.64 58.62 32.72
C PRO A 683 -57.38 58.77 31.86
N VAL A 684 -56.52 59.78 32.08
CA VAL A 684 -55.27 59.95 31.31
C VAL A 684 -54.30 58.81 31.61
N LYS A 685 -54.04 58.54 32.90
CA LYS A 685 -53.15 57.45 33.31
C LYS A 685 -53.66 56.09 32.84
N LEU A 686 -54.98 55.88 32.87
CA LEU A 686 -55.60 54.65 32.37
C LEU A 686 -55.45 54.52 30.84
N ASP A 687 -55.71 55.59 30.08
CA ASP A 687 -55.55 55.58 28.62
C ASP A 687 -54.08 55.31 28.21
N ALA A 688 -53.12 55.78 29.01
CA ALA A 688 -51.70 55.47 28.80
C ALA A 688 -51.35 53.97 28.95
N THR A 689 -52.13 53.19 29.71
CA THR A 689 -51.89 51.73 29.86
C THR A 689 -52.45 50.88 28.71
N ARG A 690 -53.25 51.49 27.84
CA ARG A 690 -53.95 50.86 26.72
C ARG A 690 -53.04 50.04 25.82
N GLY A 691 -51.87 50.58 25.46
CA GLY A 691 -50.89 49.89 24.62
C GLY A 691 -50.40 48.58 25.25
N ASN A 692 -50.16 48.56 26.57
CA ASN A 692 -49.76 47.34 27.27
C ASN A 692 -50.91 46.33 27.29
N ILE A 693 -52.14 46.76 27.61
CA ILE A 693 -53.31 45.87 27.62
C ILE A 693 -53.59 45.30 26.22
N TYR A 694 -53.44 46.11 25.17
CA TYR A 694 -53.54 45.65 23.79
C TYR A 694 -52.57 44.51 23.51
N THR A 695 -51.29 44.66 23.89
CA THR A 695 -50.30 43.59 23.70
C THR A 695 -50.62 42.32 24.48
N LEU A 696 -51.16 42.46 25.70
CA LEU A 696 -51.58 41.32 26.51
C LEU A 696 -52.80 40.60 25.90
N PHE A 697 -53.82 41.33 25.46
CA PHE A 697 -54.98 40.75 24.80
C PHE A 697 -54.62 40.07 23.48
N MET A 698 -53.72 40.66 22.68
CA MET A 698 -53.18 40.01 21.48
C MET A 698 -52.47 38.69 21.80
N ARG A 699 -51.62 38.66 22.85
CA ARG A 699 -50.95 37.43 23.30
C ARG A 699 -51.96 36.38 23.78
N PHE A 700 -52.95 36.78 24.57
CA PHE A 700 -53.99 35.89 25.06
C PHE A 700 -54.82 35.28 23.92
N ASN A 701 -55.22 36.11 22.96
CA ASN A 701 -55.96 35.68 21.77
C ASN A 701 -55.15 34.79 20.82
N SER A 702 -53.83 34.72 20.96
CA SER A 702 -52.96 33.83 20.17
C SER A 702 -52.82 32.41 20.75
N ILE A 703 -53.24 32.19 22.00
CA ILE A 703 -53.17 30.87 22.66
C ILE A 703 -53.90 29.77 21.87
N PRO A 704 -55.12 29.98 21.34
CA PRO A 704 -55.82 28.97 20.56
C PRO A 704 -55.07 28.59 19.28
N ASP A 705 -54.49 29.56 18.58
CA ASP A 705 -53.70 29.34 17.37
C ASP A 705 -52.42 28.55 17.68
N GLN A 706 -51.74 28.85 18.78
CA GLN A 706 -50.56 28.10 19.23
C GLN A 706 -50.91 26.66 19.62
N MET A 707 -52.04 26.46 20.31
CA MET A 707 -52.55 25.13 20.64
C MET A 707 -52.84 24.33 19.38
N ASN A 708 -53.55 24.91 18.42
CA ASN A 708 -53.85 24.28 17.14
C ASN A 708 -52.58 23.96 16.36
N HIS A 709 -51.60 24.87 16.35
CA HIS A 709 -50.30 24.63 15.72
C HIS A 709 -49.56 23.44 16.35
N ALA A 710 -49.58 23.30 17.68
CA ALA A 710 -49.00 22.15 18.38
C ALA A 710 -49.72 20.84 18.03
N VAL A 711 -51.06 20.84 18.00
CA VAL A 711 -51.87 19.67 17.63
C VAL A 711 -51.62 19.25 16.17
N ILE A 712 -51.53 20.19 15.23
CA ILE A 712 -51.22 19.91 13.83
C ILE A 712 -49.83 19.29 13.70
N ASN A 713 -48.82 19.84 14.37
CA ASN A 713 -47.47 19.30 14.35
C ASN A 713 -47.38 17.90 14.97
N LEU A 714 -48.08 17.65 16.08
CA LEU A 714 -48.17 16.31 16.68
C LEU A 714 -48.80 15.29 15.74
N ASN A 715 -49.91 15.64 15.08
CA ASN A 715 -50.58 14.74 14.13
C ASN A 715 -49.69 14.46 12.91
N LYS A 716 -49.04 15.49 12.37
CA LYS A 716 -48.07 15.35 11.27
C LYS A 716 -46.92 14.44 11.67
N TYR A 717 -46.35 14.65 12.86
CA TYR A 717 -45.29 13.82 13.41
C TYR A 717 -45.73 12.35 13.56
N ASN A 718 -46.94 12.09 14.05
CA ASN A 718 -47.49 10.73 14.19
C ASN A 718 -47.63 9.99 12.86
N GLN A 719 -47.98 10.71 11.79
CA GLN A 719 -48.10 10.16 10.44
C GLN A 719 -46.73 9.79 9.85
N THR A 720 -45.71 10.64 10.06
CA THR A 720 -44.36 10.44 9.52
C THR A 720 -43.44 9.62 10.44
N LEU A 721 -43.90 9.27 11.64
CA LEU A 721 -43.09 8.59 12.66
C LEU A 721 -42.45 7.30 12.14
N SER A 722 -43.24 6.40 11.56
CA SER A 722 -42.75 5.10 11.10
C SER A 722 -41.64 5.23 10.04
N THR A 723 -41.84 6.12 9.07
CA THR A 723 -40.83 6.42 8.05
C THR A 723 -39.57 7.09 8.63
N SER A 724 -39.73 7.91 9.67
CA SER A 724 -38.63 8.58 10.35
C SER A 724 -37.80 7.61 11.20
N VAL A 725 -38.46 6.67 11.88
CA VAL A 725 -37.80 5.59 12.62
C VAL A 725 -36.97 4.73 11.67
N GLN A 726 -37.57 4.25 10.58
CA GLN A 726 -36.88 3.39 9.62
C GLN A 726 -35.65 4.07 8.97
N SER A 727 -35.80 5.33 8.56
CA SER A 727 -34.71 6.10 7.95
C SER A 727 -33.58 6.42 8.94
N SER A 728 -33.93 6.77 10.18
CA SER A 728 -32.95 7.02 11.25
C SER A 728 -32.21 5.75 11.63
N MET A 729 -32.91 4.61 11.75
CA MET A 729 -32.29 3.32 12.04
C MET A 729 -31.29 2.93 10.96
N ASN A 730 -31.67 3.03 9.68
CA ASN A 730 -30.78 2.72 8.57
C ASN A 730 -29.54 3.64 8.54
N ARG A 731 -29.72 4.94 8.82
CA ARG A 731 -28.61 5.91 8.89
C ARG A 731 -27.67 5.59 10.05
N GLY A 732 -28.22 5.30 11.24
CA GLY A 732 -27.45 4.92 12.42
C GLY A 732 -26.60 3.68 12.17
N VAL A 733 -27.21 2.62 11.61
CA VAL A 733 -26.50 1.38 11.24
C VAL A 733 -25.37 1.66 10.24
N ASN A 734 -25.63 2.46 9.20
CA ASN A 734 -24.63 2.74 8.17
C ASN A 734 -23.43 3.56 8.71
N LYS A 735 -23.65 4.43 9.70
CA LYS A 735 -22.57 5.18 10.37
C LYS A 735 -21.77 4.31 11.34
N LEU A 736 -22.46 3.49 12.14
CA LEU A 736 -21.83 2.67 13.17
C LEU A 736 -21.07 1.47 12.61
N ARG A 737 -21.59 0.84 11.54
CA ARG A 737 -21.01 -0.36 10.93
C ARG A 737 -19.49 -0.25 10.69
N PRO A 738 -18.96 0.72 9.91
CA PRO A 738 -17.53 0.77 9.62
C PRO A 738 -16.65 1.03 10.86
N LEU A 739 -17.16 1.79 11.84
CA LEU A 739 -16.45 2.10 13.07
C LEU A 739 -16.31 0.84 13.95
N LEU A 740 -17.40 0.09 14.09
CA LEU A 740 -17.41 -1.18 14.84
C LEU A 740 -16.55 -2.23 14.14
N THR A 741 -16.65 -2.37 12.81
CA THR A 741 -15.79 -3.29 12.05
C THR A 741 -14.31 -3.02 12.31
N LYS A 742 -13.89 -1.75 12.30
CA LYS A 742 -12.49 -1.38 12.53
C LYS A 742 -11.99 -1.74 13.94
N GLU A 743 -12.76 -1.44 14.99
CA GLU A 743 -12.33 -1.79 16.36
C GLU A 743 -12.32 -3.31 16.59
N LEU A 744 -13.28 -4.05 16.02
CA LEU A 744 -13.30 -5.50 16.07
C LEU A 744 -12.07 -6.10 15.35
N GLN A 745 -11.64 -5.49 14.23
CA GLN A 745 -10.41 -5.87 13.54
C GLN A 745 -9.16 -5.68 14.41
N LEU A 746 -9.05 -4.55 15.09
CA LEU A 746 -7.94 -4.27 16.00
C LEU A 746 -7.92 -5.19 17.22
N ALA A 747 -9.10 -5.56 17.74
CA ALA A 747 -9.22 -6.52 18.82
C ALA A 747 -8.66 -7.89 18.40
N VAL A 748 -8.97 -8.34 17.19
CA VAL A 748 -8.42 -9.60 16.66
C VAL A 748 -6.90 -9.52 16.42
N ILE A 749 -6.40 -8.41 15.86
CA ILE A 749 -4.94 -8.22 15.71
C ILE A 749 -4.24 -8.35 17.07
N ALA A 750 -4.81 -7.75 18.11
CA ALA A 750 -4.26 -7.84 19.47
C ALA A 750 -4.24 -9.28 19.99
N THR A 751 -5.23 -10.11 19.67
CA THR A 751 -5.25 -11.52 20.11
C THR A 751 -4.18 -12.39 19.46
N TRP A 752 -3.60 -11.98 18.33
CA TRP A 752 -2.57 -12.73 17.61
C TRP A 752 -1.20 -12.08 17.67
N HIS A 753 -1.04 -11.05 18.50
CA HIS A 753 0.21 -10.33 18.66
C HIS A 753 1.36 -11.23 19.12
N ASP A 754 1.07 -12.25 19.93
CA ASP A 754 2.11 -13.14 20.48
C ASP A 754 2.59 -14.22 19.49
N ILE A 755 2.05 -14.29 18.27
CA ILE A 755 2.47 -15.29 17.28
C ILE A 755 3.86 -14.91 16.73
N PRO A 756 4.91 -15.72 17.00
CA PRO A 756 6.26 -15.42 16.57
C PRO A 756 6.39 -15.59 15.06
N CYS A 757 7.11 -14.68 14.41
CA CYS A 757 7.39 -14.79 12.97
C CYS A 757 8.82 -15.27 12.65
N GLN A 758 9.69 -15.38 13.65
CA GLN A 758 11.11 -15.64 13.44
C GLN A 758 11.40 -16.99 12.77
N SER A 759 10.69 -18.06 13.18
CA SER A 759 10.87 -19.39 12.58
C SER A 759 10.50 -19.41 11.10
N LEU A 760 9.44 -18.68 10.74
CA LEU A 760 9.00 -18.53 9.34
C LEU A 760 10.04 -17.78 8.50
N ARG A 761 10.58 -16.67 9.04
CA ARG A 761 11.66 -15.90 8.43
C ARG A 761 12.89 -16.77 8.18
N LEU A 762 13.34 -17.52 9.19
CA LEU A 762 14.53 -18.36 9.09
C LEU A 762 14.37 -19.45 8.02
N ALA A 763 13.21 -20.12 8.01
CA ALA A 763 12.89 -21.12 7.00
C ALA A 763 12.89 -20.49 5.59
N ALA A 764 12.22 -19.34 5.40
CA ALA A 764 12.19 -18.64 4.12
C ALA A 764 13.59 -18.19 3.66
N LYS A 765 14.40 -17.64 4.58
CA LYS A 765 15.77 -17.20 4.30
C LYS A 765 16.64 -18.37 3.85
N ARG A 766 16.55 -19.54 4.48
CA ARG A 766 17.27 -20.74 4.04
C ARG A 766 16.89 -21.17 2.62
N GLY A 767 15.62 -21.02 2.25
CA GLY A 767 15.15 -21.30 0.89
C GLY A 767 15.74 -20.33 -0.13
N VAL A 768 15.79 -19.04 0.21
CA VAL A 768 16.48 -18.02 -0.60
C VAL A 768 17.97 -18.34 -0.72
N ASP A 769 18.63 -18.68 0.40
CA ASP A 769 20.07 -18.92 0.44
C ASP A 769 20.48 -20.16 -0.38
N SER A 770 19.64 -21.21 -0.38
CA SER A 770 19.81 -22.39 -1.23
C SER A 770 19.95 -22.03 -2.71
N VAL A 771 19.07 -21.18 -3.23
CA VAL A 771 19.09 -20.79 -4.65
C VAL A 771 20.17 -19.74 -4.91
N CYS A 772 20.20 -18.69 -4.10
CA CYS A 772 20.96 -17.48 -4.38
C CYS A 772 22.43 -17.55 -3.99
N TYR A 773 22.77 -18.26 -2.91
CA TYR A 773 24.14 -18.42 -2.43
C TYR A 773 24.69 -19.79 -2.81
N THR A 774 23.98 -20.86 -2.46
CA THR A 774 24.49 -22.23 -2.60
C THR A 774 24.55 -22.68 -4.07
N PHE A 775 23.54 -22.38 -4.89
CA PHE A 775 23.51 -22.73 -6.32
C PHE A 775 24.10 -21.64 -7.23
N LEU A 776 23.59 -20.41 -7.17
CA LEU A 776 23.92 -19.38 -8.18
C LEU A 776 25.32 -18.78 -8.06
N MET A 777 25.92 -18.69 -6.88
CA MET A 777 27.25 -18.08 -6.73
C MET A 777 28.36 -18.88 -7.44
N PRO A 778 28.54 -20.19 -7.19
CA PRO A 778 29.52 -21.00 -7.91
C PRO A 778 29.20 -21.07 -9.41
N PHE A 779 27.92 -21.18 -9.78
CA PHE A 779 27.51 -21.15 -11.18
C PHE A 779 27.91 -19.85 -11.90
N ASN A 780 27.75 -18.70 -11.25
CA ASN A 780 28.09 -17.42 -11.83
C ASN A 780 29.60 -17.15 -11.87
N ALA A 781 30.34 -17.61 -10.85
CA ALA A 781 31.79 -17.52 -10.83
C ALA A 781 32.46 -18.43 -11.87
N PHE A 782 31.86 -19.57 -12.19
CA PHE A 782 32.34 -20.45 -13.26
C PHE A 782 32.43 -19.72 -14.61
N TRP A 783 31.31 -19.17 -15.11
CA TRP A 783 31.33 -18.50 -16.42
C TRP A 783 32.10 -17.18 -16.37
N THR A 784 32.18 -16.52 -15.21
CA THR A 784 32.99 -15.31 -15.03
C THR A 784 34.49 -15.62 -15.24
N GLY A 785 35.01 -16.69 -14.63
CA GLY A 785 36.40 -17.13 -14.82
C GLY A 785 36.70 -17.55 -16.27
N LEU A 786 35.76 -18.25 -16.91
CA LEU A 786 35.85 -18.61 -18.32
C LEU A 786 35.83 -17.37 -19.23
N GLY A 787 34.98 -16.39 -18.93
CA GLY A 787 34.86 -15.13 -19.67
C GLY A 787 36.14 -14.30 -19.62
N PHE A 788 36.75 -14.13 -18.43
CA PHE A 788 38.05 -13.44 -18.29
C PHE A 788 39.16 -14.13 -19.09
N THR A 789 39.14 -15.46 -19.11
CA THR A 789 40.09 -16.25 -19.90
C THR A 789 39.98 -15.94 -21.39
N LEU A 790 38.75 -15.95 -21.92
CA LEU A 790 38.45 -15.70 -23.34
C LEU A 790 38.76 -14.26 -23.74
N LEU A 791 38.47 -13.28 -22.88
CA LEU A 791 38.80 -11.88 -23.13
C LEU A 791 40.31 -11.69 -23.35
N LEU A 792 41.12 -12.41 -22.59
CA LEU A 792 42.57 -12.36 -22.69
C LEU A 792 43.17 -13.18 -23.85
N PHE A 793 42.36 -13.96 -24.60
CA PHE A 793 42.85 -14.63 -25.82
C PHE A 793 43.33 -13.62 -26.86
N ILE A 794 42.64 -12.47 -27.03
CA ILE A 794 43.02 -11.45 -28.01
C ILE A 794 44.47 -10.96 -27.79
N PRO A 795 44.84 -10.39 -26.62
CA PRO A 795 46.20 -9.95 -26.40
C PRO A 795 47.20 -11.11 -26.39
N ALA A 796 46.83 -12.29 -25.86
CA ALA A 796 47.69 -13.47 -25.88
C ALA A 796 48.06 -13.88 -27.33
N ILE A 797 47.09 -13.90 -28.25
CA ILE A 797 47.32 -14.19 -29.67
C ILE A 797 48.29 -13.18 -30.29
N ILE A 798 48.09 -11.88 -30.04
CA ILE A 798 48.93 -10.82 -30.61
C ILE A 798 50.39 -11.00 -30.17
N PHE A 799 50.63 -11.16 -28.86
CA PHE A 799 51.99 -11.32 -28.34
C PHE A 799 52.60 -12.65 -28.75
N ALA A 800 51.85 -13.75 -28.76
CA ALA A 800 52.33 -15.06 -29.19
C ALA A 800 52.78 -15.06 -30.66
N VAL A 801 51.99 -14.48 -31.57
CA VAL A 801 52.35 -14.38 -33.00
C VAL A 801 53.58 -13.50 -33.21
N LYS A 802 53.66 -12.35 -32.54
CA LYS A 802 54.82 -11.45 -32.63
C LYS A 802 56.08 -12.10 -32.09
N LEU A 803 55.97 -12.79 -30.96
CA LEU A 803 57.08 -13.48 -30.32
C LEU A 803 57.55 -14.69 -31.15
N ALA A 804 56.63 -15.47 -31.72
CA ALA A 804 56.97 -16.57 -32.63
C ALA A 804 57.77 -16.09 -33.85
N GLY A 805 57.44 -14.90 -34.39
CA GLY A 805 58.22 -14.29 -35.46
C GLY A 805 59.66 -13.93 -35.04
N LEU A 806 59.87 -13.49 -33.80
CA LEU A 806 61.20 -13.17 -33.25
C LEU A 806 62.02 -14.41 -32.89
N TYR A 807 61.38 -15.53 -32.55
CA TYR A 807 62.05 -16.79 -32.25
C TYR A 807 62.61 -17.49 -33.50
N ARG A 808 62.08 -17.17 -34.68
CA ARG A 808 62.52 -17.76 -35.96
C ARG A 808 63.70 -17.03 -36.64
N LYS A 809 64.18 -15.93 -36.06
CA LYS A 809 65.31 -15.15 -36.62
C LYS A 809 66.67 -15.73 -36.21
N THR A 810 67.66 -15.63 -37.10
CA THR A 810 69.07 -15.97 -36.86
C THR A 810 69.92 -14.71 -36.71
N GLU A 811 71.18 -14.86 -36.27
CA GLU A 811 72.09 -13.75 -35.99
C GLU A 811 72.62 -13.12 -37.29
N LYS A 812 72.92 -11.81 -37.28
CA LYS A 812 73.60 -11.17 -38.43
C LYS A 812 75.04 -11.68 -38.45
N TYR A 813 75.49 -12.23 -39.58
CA TYR A 813 76.89 -12.61 -39.76
C TYR A 813 77.78 -11.41 -39.41
N SER A 814 78.57 -11.53 -38.33
CA SER A 814 79.56 -10.53 -37.98
C SER A 814 80.70 -10.63 -39.00
N ARG A 815 81.13 -9.50 -39.57
CA ARG A 815 82.32 -9.45 -40.44
C ARG A 815 83.62 -9.70 -39.67
N ASP A 816 83.57 -9.77 -38.34
CA ASP A 816 84.75 -9.90 -37.48
C ASP A 816 85.26 -11.36 -37.35
N TYR A 817 84.68 -12.31 -38.10
CA TYR A 817 85.20 -13.67 -38.26
C TYR A 817 85.82 -13.86 -39.65
N GLU A 818 86.88 -13.10 -39.95
CA GLU A 818 87.90 -13.58 -40.89
C GLU A 818 88.97 -14.32 -40.08
N GLU A 819 88.70 -15.60 -39.76
CA GLU A 819 89.77 -16.53 -39.39
C GLU A 819 90.26 -17.23 -40.67
N PRO A 820 91.57 -17.15 -40.98
CA PRO A 820 92.13 -17.69 -42.20
C PRO A 820 92.39 -19.19 -42.04
N ASP A 821 91.36 -20.04 -42.02
CA ASP A 821 91.54 -21.51 -42.12
C ASP A 821 90.23 -22.28 -42.41
N TYR A 822 89.43 -21.81 -43.38
CA TYR A 822 88.20 -22.50 -43.81
C TYR A 822 88.17 -22.90 -45.30
N ILE A 823 89.32 -23.30 -45.85
CA ILE A 823 89.43 -23.82 -47.24
C ILE A 823 89.51 -25.37 -47.29
N SER A 824 89.59 -26.10 -46.17
CA SER A 824 89.95 -27.54 -46.22
C SER A 824 88.78 -28.57 -46.22
N TYR A 825 87.50 -28.18 -46.07
CA TYR A 825 86.42 -29.19 -45.91
C TYR A 825 85.23 -29.13 -46.89
N HIS A 826 85.18 -28.22 -47.85
CA HIS A 826 84.10 -28.20 -48.86
C HIS A 826 84.45 -28.77 -50.24
N GLY A 827 85.58 -29.48 -50.36
CA GLY A 827 86.02 -30.12 -51.61
C GLY A 827 85.32 -31.42 -52.04
N PHE A 828 84.31 -31.93 -51.31
CA PHE A 828 83.77 -33.26 -51.60
C PHE A 828 82.25 -33.42 -51.82
N TYR A 829 81.43 -32.37 -51.71
CA TYR A 829 80.01 -32.44 -52.08
C TYR A 829 79.49 -31.13 -52.70
N MET A 830 80.08 -30.71 -53.83
CA MET A 830 79.37 -29.91 -54.83
C MET A 830 79.65 -30.52 -56.19
N ARG A 831 78.69 -31.28 -56.74
CA ARG A 831 78.64 -31.57 -58.17
C ARG A 831 77.76 -30.49 -58.81
N PRO A 832 78.27 -29.71 -59.78
CA PRO A 832 77.47 -28.70 -60.48
C PRO A 832 76.41 -29.36 -61.39
N PRO A 833 75.32 -28.64 -61.73
CA PRO A 833 74.23 -29.17 -62.54
C PRO A 833 74.72 -29.40 -63.97
N THR A 834 74.38 -30.56 -64.54
CA THR A 834 74.44 -30.79 -65.98
C THR A 834 73.03 -31.06 -66.47
N ASP A 835 72.66 -30.35 -67.53
CA ASP A 835 71.43 -30.51 -68.30
C ASP A 835 71.15 -31.99 -68.61
N TYR A 836 69.90 -32.45 -68.41
CA TYR A 836 69.08 -33.10 -69.44
C TYR A 836 67.68 -33.49 -68.90
N GLN A 837 66.66 -32.98 -69.59
CA GLN A 837 65.34 -33.55 -69.91
C GLN A 837 64.51 -34.31 -68.86
N ASP A 838 63.36 -33.68 -68.56
CA ASP A 838 62.00 -34.21 -68.72
C ASP A 838 61.78 -35.72 -68.51
N ASN A 839 61.15 -36.07 -67.38
CA ASN A 839 59.89 -36.83 -67.41
C ASN A 839 59.26 -36.92 -66.01
N SER A 840 57.97 -36.56 -65.99
CA SER A 840 56.91 -37.00 -65.08
C SER A 840 57.25 -38.00 -63.96
N HIS A 841 56.95 -37.65 -62.72
CA HIS A 841 55.86 -38.28 -61.96
C HIS A 841 55.58 -37.54 -60.65
N LYS A 842 54.30 -37.21 -60.45
CA LYS A 842 53.68 -36.79 -59.18
C LYS A 842 54.03 -37.79 -58.08
N MET A 843 54.47 -37.30 -56.92
CA MET A 843 54.24 -38.01 -55.67
C MET A 843 53.88 -37.02 -54.57
N SER A 844 52.57 -36.95 -54.33
CA SER A 844 51.92 -36.35 -53.18
C SER A 844 52.36 -37.05 -51.90
N ILE A 845 52.77 -36.29 -50.89
CA ILE A 845 52.64 -36.73 -49.50
C ILE A 845 52.06 -35.57 -48.69
N GLN A 846 50.76 -35.73 -48.41
CA GLN A 846 50.01 -35.03 -47.38
C GLN A 846 50.60 -35.38 -46.01
N TRP A 847 50.64 -34.40 -45.10
CA TRP A 847 50.48 -34.67 -43.68
C TRP A 847 49.38 -33.76 -43.12
N ILE A 848 48.30 -34.46 -42.77
CA ILE A 848 47.26 -34.11 -41.81
C ILE A 848 47.90 -34.01 -40.42
#